data_AF-A0A9C9GR15-F1
#
_entry.id   AF-A0A9C9GR15-F1
#
_cell.length_a   1.000
_cell.length_b   1.000
_cell.length_c   1.000
_cell.angle_alpha   90.00
_cell.angle_beta   90.00
_cell.angle_gamma   90.00
#
_symmetry.space_group_name_H-M   'P 1'
#
loop_
_entity.id
_entity.type
_entity.pdbx_description
1 polymer ?
#
loop_
_entity_poly.entity_id
_entity_poly.type
_entity_poly.pdbx_seq_one_letter_code
_entity_poly.pdbx_strand_id
1 'polypeptide(L)'
;MAYILGERSKAKDYKVKAGDTLESIALEKCPDPGWKSLALFNWGTIDSTELLRALAETIGVKASDLADSSIKGEQIFLEPDSDLNTTIKIPEIWKKEGLALSKKYKLKAKKITPANAISIEELDKWFIPEYEKCELKYNTEGLKEFSDSLKIDIFGSNYCECNDWNKGLGKYSSPASLVDESLFFSDLEAKERKSGEFRWAGDTTTKKGILGRKTGSASKRHINVAFSPYTAHLRYWKSDTDKDAHLILEPFWPQWNEVESKPAVTSDFSTSPAGITWNNAAEQDSGFLEIYDNEGQRVYFQRLSKAKLASGAQQVSWNKRYNDEMFNGKFKPTYIDDSAEVLPLKKLLFKSTPYVAKIRTFKNKMDNRSLKINWELKKTSSKLKRGLVKIVDASNKLVFIKPLPEAKLADGKHEIIWDGKYASDIKNSKNGNIAIVEDMPYRLKIEMNAGINQAEGLAIAAMHSEVRLHVHKTNYHSSDVRYSAAYAKPSLALSKALYVPGTEPAEGSGTKWFRHKLNQYGFHPGPVTDNGAADNVYKISLKEFKRSVPADGRVVAPNFTRLALAAVNAPEVENNETVTAIKTIRDSDKRSLFGDLTAILANDNEPDLTDEQFSEKLSRPDEDIVLWVDDRQYNTSSSAKDENNQPFLTGSPEREAFGLKNYRGEMAVADARTDLDAQAIARPWIPVQVDFALLGREDKLYPDYSRASVFTVDNKKRDAMRMAIGPLRVDWTFDELPIDLSTVDVSAYDTQFTRTRKYMGWALYNNKATYTRKDTKRKTIYTNCKDTLGGIRPADLTKYHAGAFGQKELSLEPWYAQSDTATESIATVVHEHLSASQTEDTDLFEKTSLGRAAVYFNPSIIAGDGYRIRAEVNFEKFSGYEFPNIEQLKARYPIAPTATSARMRIWRRSSIRGFMCWGVDRGHWPGYIDSMREHYKAAHTYFIYEGSSVPRRFAVTDVFDPANNTHQTIYKNIIKNNTTSPLLSNTARMELRADDIWPWGHRDDMGKEWISNEGILNPRMLYKKWLNGGVISPTWREFRTGLLLALVKQFEKQGVLRGHTLIEFDASPPVKLLKYTCNGHTTHTYWKLIKEGTPHPPAGKCPDFGCRTGPSLADPLSTLSDTGSSKRYANGLPLPAVGIALGATWLFTTGVSPETWAHELGHHRHLEHASDAPGSQYHLGSRRPNTELHDSESNSIPNWATVGGVAATHRWDKQCIMSYEYNTLYFCGKCQLRNRGWKVQALGYPGPDIQEP
;
A
#
# COMPACT_ATOMS: atom_id res chain seq x y z
N MET A 1 -7.38 78.09 -26.71
CA MET A 1 -6.65 79.13 -25.93
C MET A 1 -6.10 78.49 -24.67
N ALA A 2 -4.95 78.95 -24.15
CA ALA A 2 -4.47 78.53 -22.83
C ALA A 2 -5.20 79.35 -21.75
N TYR A 3 -6.02 78.68 -20.94
CA TYR A 3 -6.74 79.35 -19.85
C TYR A 3 -5.88 79.36 -18.58
N ILE A 4 -5.86 80.50 -17.90
CA ILE A 4 -5.45 80.57 -16.51
C ILE A 4 -6.72 80.37 -15.68
N LEU A 5 -6.73 79.36 -14.83
CA LEU A 5 -7.88 79.02 -13.99
C LEU A 5 -7.72 79.66 -12.61
N GLY A 6 -8.85 79.98 -11.98
CA GLY A 6 -8.91 80.52 -10.63
C GLY A 6 -8.36 79.55 -9.57
N GLU A 7 -8.16 80.07 -8.35
CA GLU A 7 -7.65 79.26 -7.24
C GLU A 7 -8.62 78.13 -6.88
N ARG A 8 -8.09 76.90 -6.77
CA ARG A 8 -8.87 75.68 -6.49
C ARG A 8 -9.60 75.70 -5.15
N SER A 9 -9.10 76.42 -4.15
CA SER A 9 -9.78 76.61 -2.86
C SER A 9 -11.06 77.44 -2.95
N LYS A 10 -11.22 78.23 -4.02
CA LYS A 10 -12.39 79.07 -4.29
C LYS A 10 -13.35 78.45 -5.32
N ALA A 11 -12.97 77.33 -5.93
CA ALA A 11 -13.78 76.62 -6.90
C ALA A 11 -15.00 75.98 -6.23
N LYS A 12 -16.15 76.07 -6.91
CA LYS A 12 -17.40 75.45 -6.48
C LYS A 12 -17.30 73.93 -6.60
N ASP A 13 -17.87 73.23 -5.62
CA ASP A 13 -17.99 71.78 -5.66
C ASP A 13 -19.26 71.39 -6.42
N TYR A 14 -19.12 70.46 -7.37
CA TYR A 14 -20.23 69.78 -8.01
C TYR A 14 -20.37 68.39 -7.39
N LYS A 15 -21.54 68.07 -6.85
CA LYS A 15 -21.85 66.74 -6.35
C LYS A 15 -22.21 65.85 -7.53
N VAL A 16 -21.42 64.82 -7.78
CA VAL A 16 -21.61 63.92 -8.92
C VAL A 16 -22.88 63.10 -8.74
N LYS A 17 -23.64 62.94 -9.82
CA LYS A 17 -24.83 62.09 -9.90
C LYS A 17 -24.50 60.80 -10.64
N ALA A 18 -25.20 59.72 -10.29
CA ALA A 18 -25.07 58.47 -11.03
C ALA A 18 -25.47 58.67 -12.50
N GLY A 19 -24.65 58.16 -13.42
CA GLY A 19 -24.84 58.34 -14.87
C GLY A 19 -24.26 59.63 -15.44
N ASP A 20 -23.67 60.51 -14.61
CA ASP A 20 -22.86 61.61 -15.11
C ASP A 20 -21.63 61.05 -15.86
N THR A 21 -21.15 61.80 -16.85
CA THR A 21 -19.82 61.60 -17.46
C THR A 21 -19.02 62.89 -17.27
N LEU A 22 -17.71 62.85 -17.48
CA LEU A 22 -16.92 64.08 -17.39
C LEU A 22 -17.30 65.07 -18.50
N GLU A 23 -17.65 64.57 -19.68
CA GLU A 23 -18.17 65.37 -20.79
C GLU A 23 -19.50 66.03 -20.46
N SER A 24 -20.46 65.31 -19.87
CA SER A 24 -21.76 65.87 -19.51
C SER A 24 -21.65 66.94 -18.42
N ILE A 25 -20.82 66.71 -17.39
CA ILE A 25 -20.57 67.69 -16.33
C ILE A 25 -19.91 68.94 -16.91
N ALA A 26 -18.90 68.77 -17.78
CA ALA A 26 -18.21 69.89 -18.38
C ALA A 26 -19.15 70.72 -19.27
N LEU A 27 -20.00 70.07 -20.07
CA LEU A 27 -21.00 70.72 -20.90
C LEU A 27 -21.98 71.57 -20.07
N GLU A 28 -22.41 71.07 -18.90
CA GLU A 28 -23.38 71.74 -18.04
C GLU A 28 -22.77 72.84 -17.17
N LYS A 29 -21.59 72.59 -16.56
CA LYS A 29 -21.05 73.42 -15.48
C LYS A 29 -19.84 74.27 -15.86
N CYS A 30 -19.10 73.90 -16.89
CA CYS A 30 -17.95 74.67 -17.38
C CYS A 30 -17.72 74.50 -18.90
N PRO A 31 -18.70 74.88 -19.75
CA PRO A 31 -18.66 74.64 -21.20
C PRO A 31 -17.44 75.30 -21.87
N ASP A 32 -16.98 76.42 -21.32
CA ASP A 32 -15.66 77.00 -21.57
C ASP A 32 -14.95 77.10 -20.21
N PRO A 33 -13.87 76.34 -19.93
CA PRO A 33 -12.90 75.73 -20.86
C PRO A 33 -13.11 74.25 -21.28
N GLY A 34 -14.20 73.59 -20.85
CA GLY A 34 -14.52 72.21 -21.24
C GLY A 34 -13.84 71.10 -20.42
N TRP A 35 -14.08 69.83 -20.79
CA TRP A 35 -13.75 68.66 -19.96
C TRP A 35 -12.25 68.46 -19.75
N LYS A 36 -11.39 68.79 -20.73
CA LYS A 36 -9.93 68.66 -20.60
C LYS A 36 -9.41 69.52 -19.47
N SER A 37 -9.91 70.75 -19.36
CA SER A 37 -9.56 71.66 -18.28
C SER A 37 -10.17 71.23 -16.95
N LEU A 38 -11.39 70.67 -16.95
CA LEU A 38 -11.99 70.05 -15.77
C LEU A 38 -11.12 68.88 -15.23
N ALA A 39 -10.62 68.03 -16.14
CA ALA A 39 -9.76 66.90 -15.83
C ALA A 39 -8.40 67.36 -15.26
N LEU A 40 -7.72 68.27 -15.96
CA LEU A 40 -6.45 68.86 -15.49
C LEU A 40 -6.62 69.57 -14.13
N PHE A 41 -7.74 70.24 -13.90
CA PHE A 41 -7.99 70.97 -12.66
C PHE A 41 -8.20 70.05 -11.44
N ASN A 42 -8.78 68.86 -11.65
CA ASN A 42 -9.09 67.93 -10.57
C ASN A 42 -8.04 66.83 -10.36
N TRP A 43 -7.45 66.34 -11.45
CA TRP A 43 -6.55 65.18 -11.43
C TRP A 43 -5.19 65.45 -12.09
N GLY A 44 -4.97 66.61 -12.71
CA GLY A 44 -3.69 66.97 -13.30
C GLY A 44 -3.36 66.24 -14.61
N THR A 45 -4.32 65.54 -15.20
CA THR A 45 -4.12 64.72 -16.41
C THR A 45 -5.31 64.77 -17.37
N ILE A 46 -5.02 64.47 -18.63
CA ILE A 46 -5.98 64.17 -19.70
C ILE A 46 -5.69 62.80 -20.33
N ASP A 47 -4.70 62.07 -19.81
CA ASP A 47 -4.43 60.70 -20.23
C ASP A 47 -5.62 59.82 -19.83
N SER A 48 -6.14 59.04 -20.77
CA SER A 48 -7.39 58.31 -20.56
C SER A 48 -7.25 57.26 -19.44
N THR A 49 -6.11 56.58 -19.34
CA THR A 49 -5.89 55.53 -18.34
C THR A 49 -5.78 56.14 -16.94
N GLU A 50 -4.98 57.21 -16.81
CA GLU A 50 -4.85 57.93 -15.54
C GLU A 50 -6.18 58.54 -15.10
N LEU A 51 -6.97 59.05 -16.05
CA LEU A 51 -8.28 59.63 -15.79
C LEU A 51 -9.30 58.56 -15.35
N LEU A 52 -9.36 57.41 -16.04
CA LEU A 52 -10.24 56.28 -15.66
C LEU A 52 -9.96 55.81 -14.23
N ARG A 53 -8.68 55.58 -13.90
CA ARG A 53 -8.29 55.20 -12.53
C ARG A 53 -8.67 56.29 -11.53
N ALA A 54 -8.36 57.55 -11.82
CA ALA A 54 -8.63 58.63 -10.89
C ALA A 54 -10.14 58.83 -10.64
N LEU A 55 -10.98 58.64 -11.67
CA LEU A 55 -12.44 58.65 -11.52
C LEU A 55 -12.92 57.46 -10.68
N ALA A 56 -12.39 56.26 -10.91
CA ALA A 56 -12.70 55.09 -10.10
C ALA A 56 -12.32 55.27 -8.62
N GLU A 57 -11.17 55.89 -8.34
CA GLU A 57 -10.66 56.13 -6.98
C GLU A 57 -11.38 57.26 -6.22
N THR A 58 -11.84 58.29 -6.93
CA THR A 58 -12.34 59.53 -6.28
C THR A 58 -13.85 59.69 -6.34
N ILE A 59 -14.50 59.05 -7.30
CA ILE A 59 -15.94 59.11 -7.49
C ILE A 59 -16.56 57.72 -7.38
N GLY A 60 -16.03 56.75 -8.13
CA GLY A 60 -16.62 55.43 -8.31
C GLY A 60 -17.17 55.24 -9.73
N VAL A 61 -17.04 54.01 -10.25
CA VAL A 61 -17.44 53.61 -11.60
C VAL A 61 -17.93 52.15 -11.57
N LYS A 62 -18.67 51.76 -12.60
CA LYS A 62 -19.06 50.37 -12.81
C LYS A 62 -17.87 49.49 -13.19
N ALA A 63 -17.86 48.27 -12.67
CA ALA A 63 -16.81 47.29 -12.99
C ALA A 63 -16.83 46.90 -14.48
N SER A 64 -18.01 46.79 -15.10
CA SER A 64 -18.14 46.46 -16.53
C SER A 64 -17.52 47.54 -17.40
N ASP A 65 -17.79 48.80 -17.08
CA ASP A 65 -17.37 49.95 -17.88
C ASP A 65 -15.86 50.15 -17.76
N LEU A 66 -15.30 49.92 -16.57
CA LEU A 66 -13.84 49.96 -16.37
C LEU A 66 -13.11 48.80 -17.07
N ALA A 67 -13.78 47.65 -17.24
CA ALA A 67 -13.22 46.49 -17.93
C ALA A 67 -13.31 46.62 -19.48
N ASP A 68 -14.13 47.54 -20.00
CA ASP A 68 -14.26 47.79 -21.43
C ASP A 68 -13.17 48.75 -21.91
N SER A 69 -12.18 48.21 -22.61
CA SER A 69 -11.05 48.98 -23.14
C SER A 69 -11.42 49.99 -24.23
N SER A 70 -12.65 49.94 -24.76
CA SER A 70 -13.15 50.92 -25.73
C SER A 70 -13.63 52.23 -25.10
N ILE A 71 -13.97 52.21 -23.80
CA ILE A 71 -14.46 53.38 -23.07
C ILE A 71 -13.30 54.30 -22.69
N LYS A 72 -13.44 55.58 -23.01
CA LYS A 72 -12.46 56.62 -22.64
C LYS A 72 -12.81 57.27 -21.31
N GLY A 73 -11.81 57.82 -20.62
CA GLY A 73 -11.97 58.41 -19.29
C GLY A 73 -12.99 59.55 -19.22
N GLU A 74 -13.14 60.33 -20.28
CA GLU A 74 -14.12 61.42 -20.32
C GLU A 74 -15.57 60.95 -20.53
N GLN A 75 -15.74 59.73 -21.04
CA GLN A 75 -17.02 59.13 -21.45
C GLN A 75 -17.56 58.07 -20.48
N ILE A 76 -16.74 57.64 -19.50
CA ILE A 76 -17.18 56.63 -18.52
C ILE A 76 -18.33 57.16 -17.66
N PHE A 77 -19.33 56.30 -17.46
CA PHE A 77 -20.43 56.61 -16.54
C PHE A 77 -19.93 56.54 -15.10
N LEU A 78 -20.16 57.62 -14.37
CA LEU A 78 -19.80 57.75 -12.97
C LEU A 78 -20.90 57.13 -12.10
N GLU A 79 -20.47 56.38 -11.08
CA GLU A 79 -21.33 55.77 -10.08
C GLU A 79 -20.81 56.17 -8.70
N PRO A 80 -21.35 57.26 -8.11
CA PRO A 80 -20.88 57.77 -6.83
C PRO A 80 -20.87 56.71 -5.73
N ASP A 81 -19.68 56.37 -5.21
CA ASP A 81 -19.52 55.42 -4.10
C ASP A 81 -19.92 56.06 -2.76
N SER A 82 -20.62 55.29 -1.92
CA SER A 82 -21.11 55.74 -0.61
C SER A 82 -20.01 56.07 0.39
N ASP A 83 -18.82 55.49 0.23
CA ASP A 83 -17.72 55.63 1.18
C ASP A 83 -16.80 56.82 0.83
N LEU A 84 -17.08 57.50 -0.29
CA LEU A 84 -16.31 58.62 -0.78
C LEU A 84 -17.09 59.94 -0.71
N ASN A 85 -16.35 61.04 -0.58
CA ASN A 85 -16.91 62.35 -0.87
C ASN A 85 -16.84 62.64 -2.38
N THR A 86 -17.87 62.21 -3.09
CA THR A 86 -17.95 62.21 -4.56
C THR A 86 -18.24 63.60 -5.17
N THR A 87 -17.30 64.54 -4.99
CA THR A 87 -17.39 65.89 -5.56
C THR A 87 -16.26 66.21 -6.53
N ILE A 88 -16.57 67.02 -7.54
CA ILE A 88 -15.62 67.53 -8.54
C ILE A 88 -15.58 69.06 -8.42
N LYS A 89 -14.38 69.65 -8.41
CA LYS A 89 -14.23 71.11 -8.38
C LYS A 89 -14.40 71.69 -9.77
N ILE A 90 -15.34 72.62 -9.94
CA ILE A 90 -15.61 73.26 -11.22
C ILE A 90 -14.64 74.43 -11.43
N PRO A 91 -13.79 74.40 -12.48
CA PRO A 91 -12.85 75.47 -12.75
C PRO A 91 -13.56 76.72 -13.28
N GLU A 92 -13.15 77.88 -12.79
CA GLU A 92 -13.56 79.18 -13.34
C GLU A 92 -12.34 79.85 -14.01
N ILE A 93 -12.52 80.48 -15.18
CA ILE A 93 -11.45 81.22 -15.84
C ILE A 93 -11.07 82.42 -14.98
N TRP A 94 -9.78 82.55 -14.64
CA TRP A 94 -9.29 83.68 -13.86
C TRP A 94 -9.38 84.97 -14.67
N LYS A 95 -10.11 85.95 -14.12
CA LYS A 95 -10.23 87.31 -14.68
C LYS A 95 -9.72 88.31 -13.65
N LYS A 96 -8.96 89.31 -14.10
CA LYS A 96 -8.50 90.42 -13.25
C LYS A 96 -8.74 91.76 -13.94
N GLU A 97 -9.67 92.52 -13.39
CA GLU A 97 -10.02 93.86 -13.85
C GLU A 97 -9.03 94.91 -13.32
N GLY A 98 -8.90 96.04 -14.03
CA GLY A 98 -8.09 97.18 -13.60
C GLY A 98 -6.56 97.05 -13.79
N LEU A 99 -6.09 96.11 -14.62
CA LEU A 99 -4.67 96.05 -15.00
C LEU A 99 -4.35 97.17 -16.00
N ALA A 100 -3.36 98.02 -15.68
CA ALA A 100 -2.93 99.11 -16.53
C ALA A 100 -2.16 98.57 -17.75
N LEU A 101 -2.60 98.94 -18.96
CA LEU A 101 -2.08 98.42 -20.23
C LEU A 101 -0.57 98.63 -20.46
N SER A 102 0.05 99.58 -19.75
CA SER A 102 1.48 99.91 -19.84
C SER A 102 2.35 99.32 -18.72
N LYS A 103 1.78 98.54 -17.79
CA LYS A 103 2.54 97.91 -16.69
C LYS A 103 2.81 96.43 -16.97
N LYS A 104 4.04 95.99 -16.69
CA LYS A 104 4.37 94.57 -16.65
C LYS A 104 3.85 93.96 -15.36
N TYR A 105 3.08 92.89 -15.47
CA TYR A 105 2.59 92.11 -14.34
C TYR A 105 3.26 90.74 -14.33
N LYS A 106 3.55 90.22 -13.12
CA LYS A 106 4.06 88.86 -12.93
C LYS A 106 2.90 87.98 -12.47
N LEU A 107 2.53 87.01 -13.28
CA LEU A 107 1.52 86.01 -12.93
C LEU A 107 2.22 84.76 -12.39
N LYS A 108 1.81 84.31 -11.21
CA LYS A 108 2.27 83.04 -10.63
C LYS A 108 1.16 82.00 -10.80
N ALA A 109 1.33 81.08 -11.73
CA ALA A 109 0.43 79.94 -11.90
C ALA A 109 1.06 78.69 -11.26
N LYS A 110 0.25 77.90 -10.56
CA LYS A 110 0.66 76.58 -10.06
C LYS A 110 0.19 75.53 -11.05
N LYS A 111 1.13 74.76 -11.61
CA LYS A 111 0.81 73.58 -12.42
C LYS A 111 0.25 72.50 -11.50
N ILE A 112 -0.88 71.91 -11.88
CA ILE A 112 -1.40 70.71 -11.21
C ILE A 112 -0.77 69.49 -11.86
N THR A 113 -0.25 68.58 -11.05
CA THR A 113 0.43 67.37 -11.54
C THR A 113 -0.34 66.12 -11.16
N PRO A 114 -0.33 65.08 -12.02
CA PRO A 114 -1.05 63.86 -11.77
C PRO A 114 -0.47 63.10 -10.58
N ALA A 115 -1.28 62.20 -10.03
CA ALA A 115 -0.80 61.21 -9.07
C ALA A 115 -0.01 60.14 -9.82
N ASN A 116 1.18 59.78 -9.30
CA ASN A 116 1.89 58.59 -9.77
C ASN A 116 1.20 57.35 -9.22
N ALA A 117 1.02 56.34 -10.08
CA ALA A 117 0.37 55.09 -9.72
C ALA A 117 1.08 53.89 -10.36
N ILE A 118 0.83 52.71 -9.81
CA ILE A 118 1.30 51.43 -10.32
C ILE A 118 0.13 50.43 -10.25
N SER A 119 -0.07 49.66 -11.31
CA SER A 119 -1.10 48.62 -11.39
C SER A 119 -0.54 47.29 -11.88
N ILE A 120 -1.05 46.17 -11.37
CA ILE A 120 -0.75 44.80 -11.87
C ILE A 120 -1.86 44.37 -12.84
N GLU A 121 -1.66 44.51 -14.14
CA GLU A 121 -2.68 44.18 -15.14
C GLU A 121 -2.97 42.68 -15.21
N GLU A 122 -1.92 41.85 -15.10
CA GLU A 122 -2.02 40.41 -15.17
C GLU A 122 -0.96 39.74 -14.28
N LEU A 123 -1.30 38.60 -13.68
CA LEU A 123 -0.40 37.73 -12.94
C LEU A 123 -0.84 36.29 -13.17
N ASP A 124 0.09 35.35 -13.36
CA ASP A 124 -0.28 33.93 -13.42
C ASP A 124 -0.89 33.45 -12.08
N LYS A 125 -1.91 32.58 -12.18
CA LYS A 125 -2.63 32.01 -11.03
C LYS A 125 -1.72 31.13 -10.18
N TRP A 126 -1.01 30.26 -10.88
CA TRP A 126 -0.03 29.33 -10.36
C TRP A 126 0.90 28.94 -11.49
N PHE A 127 2.04 28.36 -11.14
CA PHE A 127 3.02 27.84 -12.08
C PHE A 127 3.91 26.81 -11.39
N ILE A 128 4.68 26.07 -12.19
CA ILE A 128 5.70 25.14 -11.70
C ILE A 128 7.04 25.88 -11.66
N PRO A 129 7.60 26.21 -10.48
CA PRO A 129 8.90 26.88 -10.38
C PRO A 129 10.01 26.12 -11.11
N GLU A 130 11.04 26.82 -11.56
CA GLU A 130 12.16 26.33 -12.39
C GLU A 130 11.77 25.91 -13.81
N TYR A 131 10.65 25.20 -13.97
CA TYR A 131 10.19 24.68 -15.26
C TYR A 131 9.37 25.71 -16.05
N GLU A 132 8.50 26.46 -15.38
CA GLU A 132 7.71 27.55 -15.93
C GLU A 132 8.19 28.90 -15.37
N LYS A 133 7.79 29.98 -16.03
CA LYS A 133 8.00 31.34 -15.52
C LYS A 133 6.64 31.95 -15.20
N CYS A 134 6.47 32.45 -13.98
CA CYS A 134 5.38 33.32 -13.60
C CYS A 134 5.52 34.63 -14.34
N GLU A 135 4.50 34.99 -15.12
CA GLU A 135 4.41 36.23 -15.86
C GLU A 135 3.56 37.23 -15.08
N LEU A 136 4.07 38.46 -15.02
CA LEU A 136 3.41 39.62 -14.44
C LEU A 136 3.43 40.75 -15.47
N LYS A 137 2.28 41.36 -15.72
CA LYS A 137 2.16 42.59 -16.51
C LYS A 137 1.77 43.73 -15.58
N TYR A 138 2.40 44.88 -15.74
CA TYR A 138 2.14 46.06 -14.91
C TYR A 138 2.08 47.34 -15.73
N ASN A 139 1.53 48.41 -15.16
CA ASN A 139 1.50 49.73 -15.78
C ASN A 139 1.91 50.82 -14.78
N THR A 140 2.86 51.67 -15.16
CA THR A 140 3.20 52.89 -14.42
C THR A 140 2.44 54.08 -14.98
N GLU A 141 2.02 54.97 -14.08
CA GLU A 141 1.28 56.19 -14.41
C GLU A 141 1.89 57.41 -13.69
N GLY A 142 1.56 58.61 -14.18
CA GLY A 142 2.09 59.87 -13.66
C GLY A 142 3.37 60.29 -14.38
N LEU A 143 4.11 61.22 -13.77
CA LEU A 143 5.33 61.80 -14.38
C LEU A 143 6.59 61.25 -13.69
N LYS A 144 7.64 60.96 -14.47
CA LYS A 144 8.89 60.39 -13.92
C LYS A 144 9.56 61.32 -12.90
N GLU A 145 9.35 62.63 -13.01
CA GLU A 145 9.89 63.60 -12.04
C GLU A 145 9.42 63.35 -10.59
N PHE A 146 8.27 62.70 -10.39
CA PHE A 146 7.67 62.47 -9.07
C PHE A 146 7.72 61.01 -8.60
N SER A 147 8.14 60.07 -9.46
CA SER A 147 8.51 58.70 -9.09
C SER A 147 9.42 58.14 -10.19
N ASP A 148 10.64 57.75 -9.84
CA ASP A 148 11.66 57.29 -10.79
C ASP A 148 12.33 55.99 -10.36
N SER A 149 11.82 55.36 -9.30
CA SER A 149 12.28 54.09 -8.77
C SER A 149 11.13 53.10 -8.73
N LEU A 150 11.30 51.93 -9.35
CA LEU A 150 10.30 50.87 -9.41
C LEU A 150 10.96 49.55 -8.99
N LYS A 151 10.30 48.80 -8.10
CA LYS A 151 10.80 47.52 -7.61
C LYS A 151 9.67 46.52 -7.46
N ILE A 152 9.98 45.26 -7.74
CA ILE A 152 9.15 44.12 -7.36
C ILE A 152 9.78 43.37 -6.19
N ASP A 153 8.95 42.99 -5.23
CA ASP A 153 9.27 42.10 -4.12
C ASP A 153 8.25 40.97 -4.08
N ILE A 154 8.71 39.75 -3.77
CA ILE A 154 7.84 38.59 -3.58
C ILE A 154 7.91 38.13 -2.13
N PHE A 155 6.76 38.02 -1.48
CA PHE A 155 6.65 37.56 -0.09
C PHE A 155 5.91 36.23 -0.02
N GLY A 156 6.33 35.34 0.88
CA GLY A 156 5.67 34.06 1.14
C GLY A 156 4.71 34.13 2.33
N SER A 157 3.61 33.39 2.27
CA SER A 157 2.63 33.32 3.35
C SER A 157 3.20 32.64 4.59
N ASN A 158 3.13 33.33 5.74
CA ASN A 158 3.65 32.87 7.04
C ASN A 158 5.08 32.32 6.95
N TYR A 159 5.94 32.99 6.19
CA TYR A 159 7.32 32.57 6.00
C TYR A 159 8.09 32.50 7.32
N CYS A 160 8.84 31.41 7.54
CA CYS A 160 9.46 31.12 8.83
C CYS A 160 10.82 30.41 8.69
N GLU A 161 11.53 30.29 9.82
CA GLU A 161 12.71 29.43 9.98
C GLU A 161 12.29 28.01 10.40
N CYS A 162 13.10 27.02 10.04
CA CYS A 162 13.16 25.74 10.75
C CYS A 162 14.37 25.79 11.69
N ASN A 163 14.13 25.84 12.99
CA ASN A 163 15.17 25.97 14.02
C ASN A 163 15.86 24.65 14.33
N ASP A 164 15.13 23.54 14.18
CA ASP A 164 15.57 22.19 14.50
C ASP A 164 14.88 21.22 13.54
N TRP A 165 15.63 20.21 13.08
CA TRP A 165 15.13 19.15 12.20
C TRP A 165 15.59 17.80 12.74
N ASN A 166 14.64 17.01 13.23
CA ASN A 166 14.88 15.70 13.80
C ASN A 166 14.43 14.61 12.82
N LYS A 167 15.31 14.24 11.88
CA LYS A 167 15.16 13.10 10.96
C LYS A 167 13.78 13.00 10.25
N GLY A 168 13.14 14.12 9.92
CA GLY A 168 11.79 14.12 9.33
C GLY A 168 10.76 14.98 10.05
N LEU A 169 11.06 15.50 11.24
CA LEU A 169 10.17 16.38 12.00
C LEU A 169 10.84 17.72 12.30
N GLY A 170 10.13 18.82 12.04
CA GLY A 170 10.68 20.18 12.15
C GLY A 170 10.07 21.00 13.28
N LYS A 171 10.89 21.84 13.94
CA LYS A 171 10.44 22.91 14.82
C LYS A 171 10.57 24.26 14.11
N TYR A 172 9.45 24.98 13.99
CA TYR A 172 9.37 26.20 13.21
C TYR A 172 9.32 27.45 14.08
N SER A 173 9.95 28.54 13.62
CA SER A 173 9.88 29.83 14.30
C SER A 173 8.53 30.52 14.07
N SER A 174 8.26 31.56 14.86
CA SER A 174 7.15 32.48 14.56
C SER A 174 7.39 33.18 13.21
N PRO A 175 6.38 33.29 12.32
CA PRO A 175 6.50 34.04 11.07
C PRO A 175 6.75 35.54 11.26
N ALA A 176 6.41 36.10 12.42
CA ALA A 176 6.50 37.54 12.69
C ALA A 176 7.91 38.12 12.50
N SER A 177 8.97 37.30 12.69
CA SER A 177 10.36 37.75 12.51
C SER A 177 10.80 37.85 11.05
N LEU A 178 10.08 37.23 10.12
CA LEU A 178 10.40 37.19 8.69
C LEU A 178 9.29 37.78 7.81
N VAL A 179 8.28 38.42 8.40
CA VAL A 179 7.15 39.01 7.66
C VAL A 179 7.58 40.07 6.64
N ASP A 180 8.66 40.81 6.92
CA ASP A 180 9.22 41.83 6.03
C ASP A 180 10.40 41.31 5.19
N GLU A 181 10.69 40.00 5.24
CA GLU A 181 11.75 39.38 4.44
C GLU A 181 11.21 39.02 3.05
N SER A 182 11.68 39.74 2.04
CA SER A 182 11.37 39.46 0.63
C SER A 182 12.11 38.20 0.19
N LEU A 183 11.36 37.22 -0.34
CA LEU A 183 11.92 35.97 -0.87
C LEU A 183 12.69 36.21 -2.17
N PHE A 184 12.21 37.15 -2.98
CA PHE A 184 12.80 37.55 -4.24
C PHE A 184 12.57 39.05 -4.45
N PHE A 185 13.55 39.75 -5.01
CA PHE A 185 13.35 41.11 -5.47
C PHE A 185 14.11 41.41 -6.76
N SER A 186 13.59 42.36 -7.53
CA SER A 186 14.27 42.93 -8.69
C SER A 186 13.91 44.39 -8.82
N ASP A 187 14.89 45.23 -9.14
CA ASP A 187 14.63 46.56 -9.65
C ASP A 187 14.06 46.43 -11.07
N LEU A 188 13.05 47.25 -11.36
CA LEU A 188 12.39 47.31 -12.65
C LEU A 188 12.58 48.70 -13.24
N GLU A 189 12.42 48.79 -14.56
CA GLU A 189 12.59 50.07 -15.23
C GLU A 189 11.41 51.01 -14.95
N ALA A 190 11.68 52.08 -14.22
CA ALA A 190 10.73 53.15 -13.95
C ALA A 190 10.60 54.10 -15.17
N LYS A 191 9.69 53.75 -16.09
CA LYS A 191 9.33 54.57 -17.23
C LYS A 191 8.06 55.37 -16.95
N GLU A 192 8.00 56.59 -17.49
CA GLU A 192 6.79 57.42 -17.46
C GLU A 192 5.70 56.79 -18.34
N ARG A 193 4.48 56.63 -17.81
CA ARG A 193 3.29 56.18 -18.56
C ARG A 193 3.53 54.96 -19.44
N LYS A 194 4.01 53.88 -18.84
CA LYS A 194 4.44 52.72 -19.60
C LYS A 194 4.01 51.40 -18.99
N SER A 195 3.55 50.52 -19.85
CA SER A 195 3.34 49.12 -19.51
C SER A 195 4.66 48.36 -19.53
N GLY A 196 4.85 47.49 -18.54
CA GLY A 196 6.00 46.62 -18.41
C GLY A 196 5.60 45.15 -18.19
N GLU A 197 6.55 44.27 -18.44
CA GLU A 197 6.40 42.84 -18.21
C GLU A 197 7.56 42.34 -17.35
N PHE A 198 7.26 41.38 -16.47
CA PHE A 198 8.24 40.71 -15.64
C PHE A 198 8.00 39.20 -15.69
N ARG A 199 9.09 38.43 -15.76
CA ARG A 199 9.04 36.96 -15.81
C ARG A 199 9.95 36.37 -14.75
N TRP A 200 9.39 35.56 -13.87
CA TRP A 200 10.07 35.00 -12.72
C TRP A 200 10.01 33.48 -12.71
N ALA A 201 11.16 32.83 -12.56
CA ALA A 201 11.23 31.37 -12.52
C ALA A 201 10.89 30.78 -11.14
N GLY A 202 10.44 31.59 -10.19
CA GLY A 202 10.22 31.16 -8.81
C GLY A 202 11.49 31.12 -7.96
N ASP A 203 12.63 31.63 -8.44
CA ASP A 203 13.88 31.62 -7.70
C ASP A 203 13.88 32.60 -6.53
N THR A 204 14.57 32.25 -5.44
CA THR A 204 14.70 33.08 -4.24
C THR A 204 16.06 33.76 -4.15
N THR A 205 16.08 34.99 -3.63
CA THR A 205 17.29 35.79 -3.35
C THR A 205 17.56 35.96 -1.85
N THR A 206 16.58 35.68 -0.99
CA THR A 206 16.77 35.75 0.47
C THR A 206 17.85 34.78 0.95
N LYS A 207 18.49 35.14 2.08
CA LYS A 207 19.43 34.28 2.82
C LYS A 207 18.87 33.86 4.19
N LYS A 208 17.64 34.25 4.51
CA LYS A 208 16.95 33.93 5.77
C LYS A 208 15.77 33.01 5.49
N GLY A 209 15.31 32.33 6.52
CA GLY A 209 14.21 31.37 6.47
C GLY A 209 14.55 30.10 5.70
N ILE A 210 13.58 29.21 5.63
CA ILE A 210 13.70 27.89 4.99
C ILE A 210 14.11 28.01 3.50
N LEU A 211 13.51 28.94 2.75
CA LEU A 211 13.78 29.13 1.32
C LEU A 211 15.05 29.96 1.04
N GLY A 212 15.71 30.49 2.06
CA GLY A 212 17.05 31.07 1.95
C GLY A 212 18.17 30.02 1.97
N ARG A 213 17.83 28.77 2.30
CA ARG A 213 18.77 27.64 2.36
C ARG A 213 18.82 26.93 1.01
N LYS A 214 20.01 26.81 0.43
CA LYS A 214 20.24 26.13 -0.86
C LYS A 214 20.52 24.65 -0.61
N THR A 215 19.85 23.79 -1.36
CA THR A 215 20.05 22.33 -1.31
C THR A 215 21.38 21.98 -1.97
N GLY A 216 22.33 21.52 -1.16
CA GLY A 216 23.65 21.11 -1.62
C GLY A 216 24.39 22.16 -2.46
N SER A 217 25.01 21.74 -3.57
CA SER A 217 25.71 22.62 -4.53
C SER A 217 24.80 23.53 -5.39
N ALA A 218 23.48 23.51 -5.19
CA ALA A 218 22.56 24.31 -5.99
C ALA A 218 22.89 25.81 -5.91
N SER A 219 22.94 26.47 -7.07
CA SER A 219 23.22 27.91 -7.15
C SER A 219 22.02 28.77 -6.72
N LYS A 220 20.80 28.21 -6.77
CA LYS A 220 19.52 28.85 -6.46
C LYS A 220 18.58 27.89 -5.71
N ARG A 221 17.60 28.46 -5.01
CA ARG A 221 16.44 27.77 -4.41
C ARG A 221 15.18 28.34 -5.05
N HIS A 222 14.12 27.54 -5.14
CA HIS A 222 12.83 27.97 -5.68
C HIS A 222 11.75 27.96 -4.59
N ILE A 223 10.70 28.75 -4.81
CA ILE A 223 9.49 28.72 -3.99
C ILE A 223 8.77 27.37 -4.06
N ASN A 224 7.91 27.06 -3.08
CA ASN A 224 7.27 25.75 -2.92
C ASN A 224 5.80 25.84 -2.46
N VAL A 225 5.08 24.71 -2.41
CA VAL A 225 3.67 24.67 -1.99
C VAL A 225 3.52 25.14 -0.54
N ALA A 226 4.43 24.74 0.35
CA ALA A 226 4.29 24.97 1.79
C ALA A 226 4.12 26.45 2.19
N PHE A 227 4.71 27.40 1.45
CA PHE A 227 4.56 28.84 1.73
C PHE A 227 3.62 29.57 0.77
N SER A 228 2.82 28.84 -0.02
CA SER A 228 1.79 29.43 -0.85
C SER A 228 0.64 30.00 0.00
N PRO A 229 0.00 31.11 -0.41
CA PRO A 229 0.28 31.89 -1.63
C PRO A 229 1.51 32.80 -1.50
N TYR A 230 1.96 33.29 -2.65
CA TYR A 230 3.03 34.26 -2.80
C TYR A 230 2.46 35.61 -3.24
N THR A 231 2.79 36.68 -2.53
CA THR A 231 2.37 38.05 -2.87
C THR A 231 3.40 38.72 -3.74
N ALA A 232 3.04 39.05 -4.99
CA ALA A 232 3.80 39.97 -5.81
C ALA A 232 3.47 41.41 -5.41
N HIS A 233 4.48 42.15 -4.96
CA HIS A 233 4.36 43.49 -4.42
C HIS A 233 5.22 44.46 -5.24
N LEU A 234 4.56 45.36 -5.98
CA LEU A 234 5.21 46.42 -6.74
C LEU A 234 5.22 47.72 -5.94
N ARG A 235 6.35 48.43 -5.98
CA ARG A 235 6.52 49.76 -5.41
C ARG A 235 7.06 50.72 -6.44
N TYR A 236 6.42 51.89 -6.58
CA TYR A 236 6.86 52.97 -7.43
C TYR A 236 7.00 54.25 -6.60
N TRP A 237 8.21 54.79 -6.46
CA TRP A 237 8.48 55.89 -5.54
C TRP A 237 9.55 56.87 -6.03
N LYS A 238 9.72 57.97 -5.29
CA LYS A 238 10.76 59.00 -5.50
C LYS A 238 11.73 59.15 -4.34
N SER A 239 11.22 59.12 -3.12
CA SER A 239 12.01 59.37 -1.90
C SER A 239 12.49 58.06 -1.29
N ASP A 240 13.77 57.95 -0.96
CA ASP A 240 14.34 56.76 -0.31
C ASP A 240 13.68 56.43 1.03
N THR A 241 12.95 57.37 1.63
CA THR A 241 12.13 57.13 2.83
C THR A 241 11.01 56.10 2.57
N ASP A 242 10.56 55.95 1.33
CA ASP A 242 9.45 55.06 0.95
C ASP A 242 9.93 53.75 0.30
N LYS A 243 11.25 53.54 0.18
CA LYS A 243 11.83 52.34 -0.45
C LYS A 243 11.42 51.03 0.24
N ASP A 244 11.09 51.14 1.54
CA ASP A 244 10.70 50.03 2.41
C ASP A 244 9.19 50.02 2.72
N ALA A 245 8.39 50.85 2.04
CA ALA A 245 6.93 50.84 2.19
C ALA A 245 6.39 49.44 1.89
N HIS A 246 5.50 48.90 2.70
CA HIS A 246 5.12 47.49 2.57
C HIS A 246 3.62 47.32 2.79
N LEU A 247 2.97 46.70 1.80
CA LEU A 247 1.61 46.18 1.90
C LEU A 247 1.68 44.67 2.14
N ILE A 248 1.38 44.27 3.37
CA ILE A 248 1.26 42.88 3.77
C ILE A 248 -0.17 42.45 3.46
N LEU A 249 -0.33 41.65 2.40
CA LEU A 249 -1.63 41.15 1.97
C LEU A 249 -1.90 39.81 2.65
N GLU A 250 -2.96 39.72 3.47
CA GLU A 250 -3.34 38.43 4.02
C GLU A 250 -3.85 37.50 2.89
N PRO A 251 -3.70 36.17 3.02
CA PRO A 251 -4.23 35.23 2.05
C PRO A 251 -5.73 35.39 1.86
N PHE A 252 -6.15 35.63 0.62
CA PHE A 252 -7.55 35.72 0.24
C PHE A 252 -7.92 34.50 -0.61
N TRP A 253 -8.94 33.76 -0.19
CA TRP A 253 -9.45 32.59 -0.90
C TRP A 253 -10.92 32.35 -0.54
N PRO A 254 -11.87 32.73 -1.41
CA PRO A 254 -13.28 32.43 -1.18
C PRO A 254 -13.52 30.93 -1.02
N GLN A 255 -14.41 30.59 -0.08
CA GLN A 255 -14.74 29.22 0.28
C GLN A 255 -16.25 29.00 0.22
N TRP A 256 -16.61 27.74 -0.01
CA TRP A 256 -17.99 27.27 0.07
C TRP A 256 -18.03 26.17 1.12
N ASN A 257 -18.91 26.34 2.10
CA ASN A 257 -19.29 25.30 3.02
C ASN A 257 -20.40 24.48 2.38
N GLU A 258 -20.25 23.16 2.42
CA GLU A 258 -21.30 22.26 1.97
C GLU A 258 -22.34 22.09 3.08
N VAL A 259 -23.58 22.43 2.75
CA VAL A 259 -24.73 22.17 3.60
C VAL A 259 -25.29 20.80 3.24
N GLU A 260 -25.09 19.84 4.12
CA GLU A 260 -25.65 18.49 3.99
C GLU A 260 -27.17 18.50 4.23
N SER A 261 -27.90 17.83 3.36
CA SER A 261 -29.30 17.44 3.54
C SER A 261 -29.41 15.91 3.58
N LYS A 262 -30.30 15.40 4.43
CA LYS A 262 -30.57 13.96 4.60
C LYS A 262 -32.05 13.67 4.30
N PRO A 263 -32.45 13.61 3.01
CA PRO A 263 -33.82 13.31 2.65
C PRO A 263 -34.33 12.02 3.29
N ALA A 264 -35.60 11.98 3.67
CA ALA A 264 -36.25 10.74 4.08
C ALA A 264 -36.27 9.76 2.89
N VAL A 265 -35.85 8.53 3.15
CA VAL A 265 -35.74 7.47 2.12
C VAL A 265 -36.81 6.42 2.37
N THR A 266 -37.55 6.08 1.33
CA THR A 266 -38.44 4.91 1.30
C THR A 266 -37.80 3.87 0.39
N SER A 267 -37.56 2.68 0.92
CA SER A 267 -36.87 1.60 0.21
C SER A 267 -37.62 0.29 0.34
N ASP A 268 -37.79 -0.42 -0.77
CA ASP A 268 -38.27 -1.80 -0.81
C ASP A 268 -37.11 -2.74 -1.19
N PHE A 269 -36.61 -3.46 -0.18
CA PHE A 269 -35.55 -4.45 -0.35
C PHE A 269 -36.06 -5.88 -0.60
N SER A 270 -37.38 -6.07 -0.67
CA SER A 270 -38.01 -7.38 -0.92
C SER A 270 -37.85 -7.83 -2.38
N THR A 271 -37.60 -6.90 -3.30
CA THR A 271 -37.39 -7.17 -4.74
C THR A 271 -35.92 -7.04 -5.14
N SER A 272 -35.54 -7.61 -6.28
CA SER A 272 -34.26 -7.36 -6.96
C SER A 272 -34.51 -6.95 -8.41
N PRO A 273 -34.18 -5.71 -8.82
CA PRO A 273 -33.52 -4.67 -8.03
C PRO A 273 -34.44 -4.07 -6.94
N ALA A 274 -33.84 -3.62 -5.85
CA ALA A 274 -34.50 -2.90 -4.76
C ALA A 274 -34.82 -1.46 -5.18
N GLY A 275 -36.06 -1.04 -5.00
CA GLY A 275 -36.52 0.31 -5.31
C GLY A 275 -36.21 1.27 -4.16
N ILE A 276 -35.48 2.35 -4.42
CA ILE A 276 -35.13 3.38 -3.42
C ILE A 276 -35.64 4.72 -3.91
N THR A 277 -36.50 5.35 -3.11
CA THR A 277 -37.17 6.61 -3.45
C THR A 277 -36.94 7.65 -2.35
N TRP A 278 -36.82 8.92 -2.73
CA TRP A 278 -36.70 10.05 -1.81
C TRP A 278 -37.22 11.32 -2.48
N ASN A 279 -37.31 12.42 -1.73
CA ASN A 279 -37.73 13.73 -2.25
C ASN A 279 -36.69 14.80 -1.92
N ASN A 280 -36.20 15.51 -2.93
CA ASN A 280 -35.32 16.67 -2.71
C ASN A 280 -36.19 17.92 -2.54
N ALA A 281 -36.01 18.66 -1.44
CA ALA A 281 -36.76 19.90 -1.21
C ALA A 281 -36.39 21.04 -2.19
N ALA A 282 -35.17 21.01 -2.71
CA ALA A 282 -34.64 21.94 -3.71
C ALA A 282 -33.53 21.26 -4.52
N GLU A 283 -33.11 21.87 -5.62
CA GLU A 283 -31.99 21.38 -6.43
C GLU A 283 -30.66 21.39 -5.64
N GLN A 284 -29.93 20.28 -5.70
CA GLN A 284 -28.70 20.02 -4.97
C GLN A 284 -27.48 20.04 -5.90
N ASP A 285 -26.28 20.32 -5.38
CA ASP A 285 -25.07 20.41 -6.20
C ASP A 285 -24.32 19.07 -6.29
N SER A 286 -24.41 18.26 -5.24
CA SER A 286 -23.92 16.88 -5.25
C SER A 286 -24.74 15.98 -4.34
N GLY A 287 -24.56 14.66 -4.47
CA GLY A 287 -25.21 13.70 -3.58
C GLY A 287 -24.84 12.27 -3.91
N PHE A 288 -25.19 11.36 -3.00
CA PHE A 288 -24.88 9.95 -3.13
C PHE A 288 -25.90 9.09 -2.36
N LEU A 289 -25.97 7.84 -2.79
CA LEU A 289 -26.65 6.75 -2.14
C LEU A 289 -25.63 5.89 -1.39
N GLU A 290 -25.93 5.62 -0.12
CA GLU A 290 -25.25 4.62 0.69
C GLU A 290 -26.24 3.55 1.09
N ILE A 291 -25.79 2.29 1.12
CA ILE A 291 -26.57 1.21 1.70
C ILE A 291 -25.73 0.56 2.78
N TYR A 292 -26.34 0.42 3.94
CA TYR A 292 -25.75 -0.22 5.10
C TYR A 292 -26.45 -1.55 5.34
N ASP A 293 -25.68 -2.55 5.76
CA ASP A 293 -26.22 -3.80 6.28
C ASP A 293 -26.66 -3.65 7.75
N ASN A 294 -27.19 -4.73 8.32
CA ASN A 294 -27.64 -4.75 9.72
C ASN A 294 -26.50 -4.60 10.74
N GLU A 295 -25.24 -4.84 10.35
CA GLU A 295 -24.07 -4.63 11.19
C GLU A 295 -23.60 -3.17 11.12
N GLY A 296 -24.17 -2.35 10.24
CA GLY A 296 -23.82 -0.94 10.05
C GLY A 296 -22.57 -0.75 9.17
N GLN A 297 -22.11 -1.77 8.46
CA GLN A 297 -21.08 -1.66 7.45
C GLN A 297 -21.68 -1.07 6.17
N ARG A 298 -20.95 -0.18 5.50
CA ARG A 298 -21.39 0.38 4.23
C ARG A 298 -21.06 -0.61 3.10
N VAL A 299 -22.09 -1.21 2.52
CA VAL A 299 -21.96 -2.29 1.53
C VAL A 299 -22.12 -1.81 0.09
N TYR A 300 -22.74 -0.64 -0.11
CA TYR A 300 -22.90 -0.02 -1.42
C TYR A 300 -22.69 1.49 -1.34
N PHE A 301 -22.08 2.07 -2.37
CA PHE A 301 -21.90 3.50 -2.52
C PHE A 301 -22.04 3.89 -3.99
N GLN A 302 -22.89 4.86 -4.28
CA GLN A 302 -23.09 5.38 -5.63
C GLN A 302 -23.28 6.89 -5.63
N ARG A 303 -22.56 7.60 -6.49
CA ARG A 303 -22.82 9.04 -6.73
C ARG A 303 -24.11 9.23 -7.52
N LEU A 304 -24.91 10.20 -7.11
CA LEU A 304 -26.15 10.55 -7.81
C LEU A 304 -25.82 11.36 -9.08
N SER A 305 -26.48 11.03 -10.18
CA SER A 305 -26.40 11.84 -11.40
C SER A 305 -27.08 13.21 -11.21
N LYS A 306 -26.74 14.19 -12.05
CA LYS A 306 -27.35 15.53 -12.02
C LYS A 306 -28.89 15.49 -12.06
N ALA A 307 -29.48 14.60 -12.85
CA ALA A 307 -30.93 14.43 -12.92
C ALA A 307 -31.56 14.03 -11.58
N LYS A 308 -30.83 13.26 -10.75
CA LYS A 308 -31.28 12.81 -9.42
C LYS A 308 -31.05 13.84 -8.31
N LEU A 309 -30.43 14.98 -8.64
CA LEU A 309 -30.20 16.10 -7.74
C LEU A 309 -31.24 17.22 -7.94
N ALA A 310 -32.13 17.09 -8.92
CA ALA A 310 -33.23 18.02 -9.15
C ALA A 310 -34.23 18.02 -7.97
N SER A 311 -34.96 19.13 -7.82
CA SER A 311 -36.06 19.22 -6.84
C SER A 311 -37.18 18.23 -7.18
N GLY A 312 -37.90 17.77 -6.15
CA GLY A 312 -39.01 16.84 -6.29
C GLY A 312 -38.63 15.37 -6.11
N ALA A 313 -39.56 14.48 -6.46
CA ALA A 313 -39.47 13.04 -6.23
C ALA A 313 -38.38 12.39 -7.09
N GLN A 314 -37.55 11.57 -6.45
CA GLN A 314 -36.43 10.88 -7.06
C GLN A 314 -36.49 9.39 -6.77
N GLN A 315 -35.92 8.60 -7.69
CA GLN A 315 -35.82 7.16 -7.56
C GLN A 315 -34.51 6.63 -8.15
N VAL A 316 -33.94 5.63 -7.51
CA VAL A 316 -32.85 4.79 -8.03
C VAL A 316 -33.13 3.33 -7.68
N SER A 317 -32.61 2.42 -8.49
CA SER A 317 -32.72 0.98 -8.25
C SER A 317 -31.35 0.43 -7.87
N TRP A 318 -31.26 -0.34 -6.80
CA TRP A 318 -30.06 -1.08 -6.43
C TRP A 318 -30.25 -2.56 -6.72
N ASN A 319 -29.39 -3.16 -7.55
CA ASN A 319 -29.43 -4.58 -7.87
C ASN A 319 -29.02 -5.52 -6.72
N LYS A 320 -28.96 -5.01 -5.48
CA LYS A 320 -28.55 -5.74 -4.27
C LYS A 320 -27.11 -6.28 -4.35
N ARG A 321 -26.26 -5.74 -5.23
CA ARG A 321 -24.82 -6.07 -5.32
C ARG A 321 -24.00 -5.17 -4.43
N TYR A 322 -23.13 -5.78 -3.64
CA TYR A 322 -22.16 -5.04 -2.84
C TYR A 322 -21.12 -4.41 -3.75
N ASN A 323 -20.44 -3.37 -3.27
CA ASN A 323 -19.22 -2.90 -3.91
C ASN A 323 -18.20 -4.05 -3.94
N ASP A 324 -17.41 -4.10 -5.01
CA ASP A 324 -16.24 -4.97 -5.06
C ASP A 324 -15.37 -4.68 -3.83
N GLU A 325 -14.80 -5.73 -3.22
CA GLU A 325 -14.03 -5.67 -1.96
C GLU A 325 -14.85 -5.52 -0.67
N MET A 326 -16.16 -5.71 -0.72
CA MET A 326 -16.95 -5.89 0.48
C MET A 326 -17.18 -7.37 0.76
N PHE A 327 -17.14 -7.73 2.04
CA PHE A 327 -17.49 -9.07 2.48
C PHE A 327 -19.00 -9.27 2.45
N ASN A 328 -19.46 -10.42 1.95
CA ASN A 328 -20.88 -10.78 1.98
C ASN A 328 -21.10 -12.11 2.71
N GLY A 329 -22.37 -12.37 3.06
CA GLY A 329 -22.83 -13.59 3.72
C GLY A 329 -22.32 -14.89 3.10
N LYS A 330 -22.06 -14.90 1.80
CA LYS A 330 -21.75 -16.10 1.02
C LYS A 330 -20.28 -16.20 0.62
N PHE A 331 -19.43 -15.31 1.11
CA PHE A 331 -17.98 -15.31 0.91
C PHE A 331 -17.57 -15.34 -0.59
N LYS A 332 -18.39 -14.74 -1.47
CA LYS A 332 -18.09 -14.59 -2.91
C LYS A 332 -17.95 -13.11 -3.24
N PRO A 333 -17.07 -12.72 -4.18
CA PRO A 333 -17.04 -11.36 -4.71
C PRO A 333 -18.30 -11.02 -5.52
N THR A 334 -19.13 -12.02 -5.88
CA THR A 334 -20.38 -11.82 -6.62
C THR A 334 -21.64 -11.98 -5.75
N TYR A 335 -22.63 -11.17 -6.11
CA TYR A 335 -24.02 -11.14 -5.64
C TYR A 335 -24.57 -12.49 -5.20
N ILE A 336 -25.27 -12.53 -4.06
CA ILE A 336 -26.41 -13.44 -3.96
C ILE A 336 -27.51 -12.77 -3.13
N ASP A 337 -28.75 -12.97 -3.59
CA ASP A 337 -29.97 -12.66 -2.87
C ASP A 337 -30.06 -13.43 -1.54
N ASP A 338 -29.98 -12.71 -0.43
CA ASP A 338 -30.15 -13.26 0.93
C ASP A 338 -31.58 -13.75 1.20
N SER A 339 -32.55 -13.42 0.35
CA SER A 339 -33.96 -13.81 0.56
C SER A 339 -34.28 -15.25 0.15
N ALA A 340 -33.39 -15.92 -0.59
CA ALA A 340 -33.67 -17.22 -1.22
C ALA A 340 -33.11 -18.46 -0.48
N GLU A 341 -32.41 -18.34 0.66
CA GLU A 341 -31.84 -19.52 1.33
C GLU A 341 -32.78 -20.19 2.34
N VAL A 342 -33.25 -21.38 1.92
CA VAL A 342 -34.01 -22.38 2.70
C VAL A 342 -33.06 -23.31 3.50
N LEU A 343 -31.74 -23.13 3.41
CA LEU A 343 -30.79 -23.98 4.15
C LEU A 343 -30.70 -23.58 5.63
N PRO A 344 -30.40 -24.52 6.56
CA PRO A 344 -30.17 -24.24 7.98
C PRO A 344 -28.92 -23.35 8.27
N LEU A 345 -28.36 -22.68 7.27
CA LEU A 345 -27.18 -21.81 7.37
C LEU A 345 -27.47 -20.43 7.97
N LYS A 346 -28.65 -20.23 8.57
CA LYS A 346 -29.12 -18.97 9.19
C LYS A 346 -28.14 -18.34 10.20
N LYS A 347 -27.17 -19.09 10.72
CA LYS A 347 -26.14 -18.62 11.68
C LYS A 347 -24.76 -18.35 11.08
N LEU A 348 -24.46 -18.82 9.87
CA LEU A 348 -23.13 -18.68 9.23
C LEU A 348 -23.08 -17.57 8.19
N LEU A 349 -24.21 -17.31 7.53
CA LEU A 349 -24.34 -16.19 6.63
C LEU A 349 -24.43 -14.94 7.49
N PHE A 350 -23.58 -13.94 7.23
CA PHE A 350 -23.86 -12.57 7.62
C PHE A 350 -25.28 -12.29 7.15
N LYS A 351 -26.27 -12.32 8.05
CA LYS A 351 -27.57 -11.75 7.71
C LYS A 351 -27.22 -10.32 7.40
N SER A 352 -27.27 -9.92 6.14
CA SER A 352 -27.01 -8.53 5.83
C SER A 352 -28.27 -7.68 5.87
N THR A 353 -29.41 -8.33 6.05
CA THR A 353 -30.74 -7.73 6.24
C THR A 353 -31.08 -7.52 7.72
N PRO A 354 -31.89 -6.51 8.07
CA PRO A 354 -32.45 -5.49 7.16
C PRO A 354 -31.39 -4.51 6.67
N TYR A 355 -31.49 -4.11 5.40
CA TYR A 355 -30.66 -3.05 4.83
C TYR A 355 -31.25 -1.69 5.17
N VAL A 356 -30.39 -0.67 5.22
CA VAL A 356 -30.79 0.73 5.37
C VAL A 356 -30.17 1.55 4.24
N ALA A 357 -31.01 2.08 3.35
CA ALA A 357 -30.59 3.05 2.36
C ALA A 357 -30.56 4.46 2.98
N LYS A 358 -29.49 5.20 2.70
CA LYS A 358 -29.35 6.61 3.08
C LYS A 358 -29.02 7.42 1.85
N ILE A 359 -29.75 8.50 1.67
CA ILE A 359 -29.44 9.53 0.67
C ILE A 359 -28.87 10.72 1.43
N ARG A 360 -27.74 11.23 0.93
CA ARG A 360 -27.16 12.48 1.38
C ARG A 360 -26.95 13.36 0.16
N THR A 361 -27.42 14.59 0.23
CA THR A 361 -27.23 15.60 -0.81
C THR A 361 -26.60 16.84 -0.21
N PHE A 362 -25.92 17.62 -1.03
CA PHE A 362 -25.13 18.76 -0.59
C PHE A 362 -25.44 19.95 -1.46
N LYS A 363 -25.58 21.10 -0.80
CA LYS A 363 -25.62 22.40 -1.44
C LYS A 363 -24.41 23.21 -1.01
N ASN A 364 -23.66 23.73 -1.98
CA ASN A 364 -22.58 24.66 -1.72
C ASN A 364 -23.16 26.00 -1.29
N LYS A 365 -22.72 26.47 -0.12
CA LYS A 365 -23.06 27.79 0.40
C LYS A 365 -21.77 28.55 0.68
N MET A 366 -21.64 29.73 0.11
CA MET A 366 -20.48 30.59 0.32
C MET A 366 -20.25 30.87 1.82
N ASP A 367 -19.00 30.77 2.27
CA ASP A 367 -18.61 31.15 3.63
C ASP A 367 -18.30 32.64 3.67
N ASN A 368 -19.20 33.43 4.26
CA ASN A 368 -19.03 34.88 4.35
C ASN A 368 -17.74 35.29 5.10
N ARG A 369 -17.16 34.43 5.93
CA ARG A 369 -15.89 34.73 6.62
C ARG A 369 -14.71 34.73 5.64
N SER A 370 -14.77 33.91 4.59
CA SER A 370 -13.74 33.80 3.56
C SER A 370 -13.72 34.99 2.58
N LEU A 371 -14.73 35.87 2.65
CA LEU A 371 -14.86 37.07 1.81
C LEU A 371 -14.28 38.34 2.46
N LYS A 372 -13.77 38.21 3.68
CA LYS A 372 -13.03 39.28 4.36
C LYS A 372 -11.68 39.47 3.68
N ILE A 373 -11.37 40.71 3.39
CA ILE A 373 -10.12 41.13 2.77
C ILE A 373 -9.36 41.95 3.80
N ASN A 374 -8.22 41.42 4.25
CA ASN A 374 -7.37 42.04 5.25
C ASN A 374 -6.00 42.38 4.66
N TRP A 375 -5.46 43.52 5.09
CA TRP A 375 -4.08 43.90 4.78
C TRP A 375 -3.51 44.81 5.87
N GLU A 376 -2.19 44.92 5.90
CA GLU A 376 -1.47 45.83 6.77
C GLU A 376 -0.53 46.71 5.95
N LEU A 377 -0.54 48.02 6.23
CA LEU A 377 0.37 49.00 5.63
C LEU A 377 1.44 49.39 6.64
N LYS A 378 2.69 49.46 6.17
CA LYS A 378 3.83 49.89 6.97
C LYS A 378 4.72 50.84 6.18
N LYS A 379 5.31 51.81 6.87
CA LYS A 379 6.38 52.68 6.35
C LYS A 379 5.97 53.42 5.08
N THR A 380 4.70 53.83 4.98
CA THR A 380 4.18 54.57 3.81
C THR A 380 4.35 56.08 3.95
N SER A 381 4.90 56.54 5.06
CA SER A 381 5.07 57.98 5.38
C SER A 381 3.75 58.77 5.32
N SER A 382 2.59 58.11 5.47
CA SER A 382 1.26 58.70 5.28
C SER A 382 1.02 59.34 3.90
N LYS A 383 1.81 58.95 2.89
CA LYS A 383 1.76 59.51 1.52
C LYS A 383 0.63 58.94 0.66
N LEU A 384 0.14 57.74 0.96
CA LEU A 384 -0.98 57.13 0.25
C LEU A 384 -2.29 57.89 0.56
N LYS A 385 -3.02 58.28 -0.49
CA LYS A 385 -4.26 59.09 -0.37
C LYS A 385 -5.43 58.53 -1.15
N ARG A 386 -5.17 57.63 -2.12
CA ARG A 386 -6.18 57.00 -2.96
C ARG A 386 -5.80 55.54 -3.22
N GLY A 387 -6.79 54.74 -3.62
CA GLY A 387 -6.56 53.36 -4.00
C GLY A 387 -7.83 52.60 -4.36
N LEU A 388 -7.65 51.37 -4.84
CA LEU A 388 -8.70 50.47 -5.29
C LEU A 388 -8.44 49.06 -4.72
N VAL A 389 -9.53 48.38 -4.38
CA VAL A 389 -9.56 46.92 -4.25
C VAL A 389 -10.32 46.34 -5.42
N LYS A 390 -9.74 45.33 -6.06
CA LYS A 390 -10.28 44.64 -7.22
C LYS A 390 -10.24 43.12 -6.99
N ILE A 391 -11.25 42.41 -7.49
CA ILE A 391 -11.26 40.95 -7.52
C ILE A 391 -11.44 40.51 -8.97
N VAL A 392 -10.60 39.57 -9.41
CA VAL A 392 -10.71 38.91 -10.70
C VAL A 392 -11.02 37.42 -10.54
N ASP A 393 -11.72 36.84 -11.51
CA ASP A 393 -11.97 35.39 -11.56
C ASP A 393 -10.83 34.60 -12.24
N ALA A 394 -11.02 33.30 -12.43
CA ALA A 394 -10.07 32.41 -13.10
C ALA A 394 -9.68 32.82 -14.53
N SER A 395 -10.52 33.61 -15.19
CA SER A 395 -10.36 34.12 -16.55
C SER A 395 -9.83 35.55 -16.59
N ASN A 396 -9.33 36.08 -15.45
CA ASN A 396 -8.89 37.46 -15.29
C ASN A 396 -10.00 38.50 -15.50
N LYS A 397 -11.27 38.11 -15.42
CA LYS A 397 -12.39 39.03 -15.54
C LYS A 397 -12.55 39.81 -14.24
N LEU A 398 -12.61 41.15 -14.29
CA LEU A 398 -12.91 41.99 -13.14
C LEU A 398 -14.36 41.74 -12.69
N VAL A 399 -14.56 41.23 -11.47
CA VAL A 399 -15.90 40.89 -10.95
C VAL A 399 -16.35 41.82 -9.82
N PHE A 400 -15.40 42.46 -9.14
CA PHE A 400 -15.66 43.40 -8.04
C PHE A 400 -14.61 44.51 -8.03
N ILE A 401 -15.05 45.73 -7.74
CA ILE A 401 -14.21 46.90 -7.53
C ILE A 401 -14.76 47.72 -6.38
N LYS A 402 -13.87 48.26 -5.55
CA LYS A 402 -14.22 49.17 -4.46
C LYS A 402 -13.11 50.21 -4.26
N PRO A 403 -13.41 51.52 -4.28
CA PRO A 403 -12.41 52.52 -3.91
C PRO A 403 -12.10 52.50 -2.42
N LEU A 404 -10.87 52.87 -2.08
CA LEU A 404 -10.38 52.93 -0.71
C LEU A 404 -10.40 54.37 -0.19
N PRO A 405 -11.18 54.69 0.87
CA PRO A 405 -11.12 56.00 1.50
C PRO A 405 -9.79 56.19 2.22
N GLU A 406 -9.38 57.45 2.45
CA GLU A 406 -8.08 57.79 3.05
C GLU A 406 -7.84 57.10 4.42
N ALA A 407 -8.90 56.87 5.20
CA ALA A 407 -8.82 56.14 6.48
C ALA A 407 -8.34 54.68 6.33
N LYS A 408 -8.50 54.07 5.14
CA LYS A 408 -8.06 52.71 4.80
C LYS A 408 -6.65 52.65 4.19
N LEU A 409 -5.95 53.79 4.15
CA LEU A 409 -4.64 53.98 3.51
C LEU A 409 -3.55 54.44 4.50
N ALA A 410 -3.89 54.59 5.78
CA ALA A 410 -2.93 54.89 6.84
C ALA A 410 -2.10 53.64 7.21
N ASP A 411 -0.91 53.83 7.81
CA ASP A 411 -0.15 52.70 8.36
C ASP A 411 -0.97 51.97 9.44
N GLY A 412 -0.93 50.63 9.44
CA GLY A 412 -1.73 49.77 10.32
C GLY A 412 -2.58 48.76 9.55
N LYS A 413 -3.43 48.04 10.29
CA LYS A 413 -4.28 46.96 9.76
C LYS A 413 -5.63 47.49 9.28
N HIS A 414 -6.09 46.95 8.16
CA HIS A 414 -7.34 47.31 7.50
C HIS A 414 -8.11 46.08 7.06
N GLU A 415 -9.44 46.23 7.00
CA GLU A 415 -10.38 45.21 6.55
C GLU A 415 -11.43 45.85 5.61
N ILE A 416 -11.82 45.13 4.56
CA ILE A 416 -13.08 45.31 3.84
C ILE A 416 -13.76 43.95 3.63
N ILE A 417 -15.05 43.97 3.30
CA ILE A 417 -15.82 42.75 3.06
C ILE A 417 -16.40 42.80 1.65
N TRP A 418 -16.13 41.76 0.86
CA TRP A 418 -16.87 41.49 -0.37
C TRP A 418 -18.14 40.69 -0.03
N ASP A 419 -19.30 41.05 -0.56
CA ASP A 419 -20.54 40.32 -0.33
C ASP A 419 -20.68 39.08 -1.23
N GLY A 420 -19.65 38.78 -2.04
CA GLY A 420 -19.60 37.67 -2.97
C GLY A 420 -20.47 37.85 -4.21
N LYS A 421 -21.05 39.04 -4.41
CA LYS A 421 -21.79 39.35 -5.64
C LYS A 421 -20.86 39.92 -6.69
N TYR A 422 -21.15 39.57 -7.93
CA TYR A 422 -20.57 40.23 -9.08
C TYR A 422 -21.23 41.61 -9.19
N ALA A 423 -20.52 42.57 -9.78
CA ALA A 423 -21.13 43.83 -10.19
C ALA A 423 -22.42 43.59 -11.02
N SER A 424 -23.43 44.44 -10.89
CA SER A 424 -24.82 44.16 -11.30
C SER A 424 -25.02 43.75 -12.78
N ASP A 425 -24.16 44.27 -13.65
CA ASP A 425 -24.05 44.06 -15.10
C ASP A 425 -23.13 42.91 -15.49
N ILE A 426 -22.35 42.37 -14.56
CA ILE A 426 -21.43 41.27 -14.80
C ILE A 426 -22.06 39.95 -14.35
N LYS A 427 -22.01 38.95 -15.23
CA LYS A 427 -22.46 37.59 -14.94
C LYS A 427 -21.30 36.62 -14.77
N ASN A 428 -21.50 35.63 -13.89
CA ASN A 428 -20.63 34.47 -13.72
C ASN A 428 -20.74 33.50 -14.91
N SER A 429 -19.90 32.47 -14.96
CA SER A 429 -19.91 31.50 -16.08
C SER A 429 -21.22 30.69 -16.23
N LYS A 430 -22.13 30.78 -15.26
CA LYS A 430 -23.47 30.18 -15.25
C LYS A 430 -24.60 31.20 -15.39
N ASN A 431 -24.29 32.41 -15.85
CA ASN A 431 -25.26 33.51 -16.04
C ASN A 431 -25.94 34.01 -14.75
N GLY A 432 -25.34 33.75 -13.58
CA GLY A 432 -25.74 34.29 -12.28
C GLY A 432 -24.96 35.53 -11.87
N ASN A 433 -25.28 36.11 -10.71
CA ASN A 433 -24.69 37.34 -10.16
C ASN A 433 -23.91 37.14 -8.85
N ILE A 434 -23.64 35.89 -8.46
CA ILE A 434 -22.90 35.52 -7.26
C ILE A 434 -21.68 34.68 -7.60
N ALA A 435 -20.67 34.71 -6.74
CA ALA A 435 -19.49 33.89 -6.86
C ALA A 435 -19.82 32.39 -6.81
N ILE A 436 -19.16 31.61 -7.66
CA ILE A 436 -19.36 30.16 -7.81
C ILE A 436 -18.01 29.44 -7.85
N VAL A 437 -18.02 28.14 -7.53
CA VAL A 437 -16.81 27.31 -7.48
C VAL A 437 -16.17 27.18 -8.87
N GLU A 438 -16.96 27.17 -9.93
CA GLU A 438 -16.50 27.01 -11.32
C GLU A 438 -15.61 28.16 -11.83
N ASP A 439 -15.74 29.35 -11.23
CA ASP A 439 -15.01 30.56 -11.60
C ASP A 439 -13.74 30.75 -10.73
N MET A 440 -13.44 29.81 -9.82
CA MET A 440 -12.24 29.83 -9.00
C MET A 440 -10.96 29.57 -9.82
N PRO A 441 -9.83 30.22 -9.47
CA PRO A 441 -9.62 31.03 -8.27
C PRO A 441 -10.10 32.47 -8.44
N TYR A 442 -10.77 33.01 -7.41
CA TYR A 442 -10.92 34.46 -7.26
C TYR A 442 -9.65 35.04 -6.65
N ARG A 443 -9.09 36.07 -7.28
CA ARG A 443 -7.82 36.66 -6.89
C ARG A 443 -7.98 38.14 -6.59
N LEU A 444 -7.40 38.53 -5.46
CA LEU A 444 -7.44 39.88 -4.92
C LEU A 444 -6.28 40.71 -5.47
N LYS A 445 -6.59 41.95 -5.87
CA LYS A 445 -5.65 42.98 -6.26
C LYS A 445 -5.91 44.23 -5.45
N ILE A 446 -4.87 44.78 -4.82
CA ILE A 446 -4.94 46.06 -4.10
C ILE A 446 -3.94 47.03 -4.73
N GLU A 447 -4.40 48.23 -5.06
CA GLU A 447 -3.61 49.30 -5.67
C GLU A 447 -3.79 50.58 -4.85
N MET A 448 -2.70 51.28 -4.56
CA MET A 448 -2.71 52.49 -3.73
C MET A 448 -1.69 53.49 -4.24
N ASN A 449 -2.01 54.77 -4.13
CA ASN A 449 -1.19 55.85 -4.67
C ASN A 449 -1.32 57.14 -3.87
N ALA A 450 -0.31 57.98 -4.01
CA ALA A 450 -0.33 59.34 -3.50
C ALA A 450 -1.39 60.21 -4.20
N GLY A 451 -1.68 61.35 -3.57
CA GLY A 451 -2.55 62.37 -4.16
C GLY A 451 -1.88 63.16 -5.28
N ILE A 452 -2.66 64.01 -5.95
CA ILE A 452 -2.14 64.95 -6.94
C ILE A 452 -1.22 65.99 -6.30
N ASN A 453 -0.30 66.57 -7.08
CA ASN A 453 0.70 67.54 -6.61
C ASN A 453 1.70 67.03 -5.57
N GLN A 454 1.82 65.71 -5.41
CA GLN A 454 2.81 65.12 -4.52
C GLN A 454 4.17 65.09 -5.21
N ALA A 455 5.13 65.89 -4.74
CA ALA A 455 6.47 65.97 -5.33
C ALA A 455 7.31 64.71 -5.09
N GLU A 456 7.11 64.04 -3.95
CA GLU A 456 7.68 62.74 -3.63
C GLU A 456 6.56 61.69 -3.66
N GLY A 457 6.26 61.20 -4.87
CA GLY A 457 5.20 60.21 -5.08
C GLY A 457 5.55 58.85 -4.49
N LEU A 458 4.50 58.12 -4.11
CA LEU A 458 4.54 56.72 -3.70
C LEU A 458 3.28 56.03 -4.25
N ALA A 459 3.47 54.87 -4.86
CA ALA A 459 2.41 53.96 -5.25
C ALA A 459 2.80 52.51 -5.01
N ILE A 460 1.82 51.69 -4.66
CA ILE A 460 1.97 50.27 -4.32
C ILE A 460 0.87 49.45 -5.00
N ALA A 461 1.22 48.28 -5.53
CA ALA A 461 0.26 47.29 -6.01
C ALA A 461 0.63 45.89 -5.51
N ALA A 462 -0.37 45.10 -5.09
CA ALA A 462 -0.17 43.75 -4.60
C ALA A 462 -1.20 42.76 -5.16
N MET A 463 -0.74 41.55 -5.50
CA MET A 463 -1.59 40.44 -5.98
C MET A 463 -0.96 39.08 -5.64
N HIS A 464 -1.79 38.06 -5.38
CA HIS A 464 -1.32 36.70 -5.06
C HIS A 464 -1.13 35.81 -6.31
N SER A 465 -0.09 34.98 -6.26
CA SER A 465 0.12 33.78 -7.11
C SER A 465 0.42 32.56 -6.22
N GLU A 466 0.49 31.36 -6.78
CA GLU A 466 0.63 30.11 -6.01
C GLU A 466 1.58 29.10 -6.65
N VAL A 467 2.17 28.26 -5.80
CA VAL A 467 2.62 26.92 -6.19
C VAL A 467 1.58 25.95 -5.63
N ARG A 468 0.90 25.22 -6.52
CA ARG A 468 -0.33 24.52 -6.13
C ARG A 468 -0.28 23.04 -6.49
N LEU A 469 -0.65 22.18 -5.54
CA LEU A 469 -0.79 20.74 -5.77
C LEU A 469 -1.94 20.48 -6.74
N HIS A 470 -1.74 19.52 -7.64
CA HIS A 470 -2.79 18.97 -8.46
C HIS A 470 -3.80 18.22 -7.58
N VAL A 471 -5.09 18.56 -7.68
CA VAL A 471 -6.18 17.88 -6.96
C VAL A 471 -7.34 17.62 -7.89
N HIS A 472 -7.82 16.39 -7.92
CA HIS A 472 -9.02 16.05 -8.70
C HIS A 472 -10.31 16.36 -7.91
N LYS A 473 -11.34 16.91 -8.58
CA LYS A 473 -12.64 17.30 -7.98
C LYS A 473 -13.39 16.20 -7.24
N THR A 474 -13.05 14.94 -7.51
CA THR A 474 -13.71 13.78 -6.89
C THR A 474 -12.94 13.19 -5.72
N ASN A 475 -11.78 13.75 -5.39
CA ASN A 475 -11.09 13.41 -4.16
C ASN A 475 -11.88 13.98 -3.00
N TYR A 476 -11.90 13.21 -1.92
CA TYR A 476 -12.51 13.59 -0.67
C TYR A 476 -11.61 13.07 0.41
N HIS A 477 -11.50 13.82 1.50
CA HIS A 477 -10.78 13.35 2.67
C HIS A 477 -11.33 11.98 3.07
N SER A 478 -10.45 11.09 3.49
CA SER A 478 -10.83 9.75 3.98
C SER A 478 -12.01 9.72 4.97
N SER A 479 -12.07 10.72 5.86
CA SER A 479 -13.13 10.89 6.87
C SER A 479 -14.46 11.41 6.31
N ASP A 480 -14.47 11.90 5.08
CA ASP A 480 -15.66 12.33 4.37
C ASP A 480 -16.47 11.12 3.93
N VAL A 481 -17.77 11.15 4.15
CA VAL A 481 -18.72 10.11 3.74
C VAL A 481 -18.69 9.81 2.23
N ARG A 482 -18.27 10.75 1.38
CA ARG A 482 -18.14 10.57 -0.08
C ARG A 482 -16.91 9.79 -0.51
N TYR A 483 -15.92 9.64 0.36
CA TYR A 483 -14.70 8.93 0.02
C TYR A 483 -14.97 7.46 -0.28
N SER A 484 -14.38 6.92 -1.32
CA SER A 484 -14.36 5.49 -1.62
C SER A 484 -13.11 5.20 -2.45
N ALA A 485 -12.31 4.24 -2.01
CA ALA A 485 -11.07 3.85 -2.66
C ALA A 485 -11.28 3.46 -4.14
N ALA A 486 -12.41 2.82 -4.47
CA ALA A 486 -12.74 2.39 -5.83
C ALA A 486 -13.05 3.55 -6.79
N TYR A 487 -13.50 4.71 -6.28
CA TYR A 487 -13.94 5.85 -7.10
C TYR A 487 -13.03 7.08 -7.02
N ALA A 488 -12.18 7.16 -5.99
CA ALA A 488 -11.23 8.26 -5.84
C ALA A 488 -10.21 8.23 -6.98
N LYS A 489 -9.88 9.40 -7.54
CA LYS A 489 -8.90 9.50 -8.63
C LYS A 489 -7.58 9.99 -8.06
N PRO A 490 -6.47 9.28 -8.25
CA PRO A 490 -5.23 9.64 -7.58
C PRO A 490 -4.80 11.06 -7.97
N SER A 491 -4.36 11.82 -6.98
CA SER A 491 -3.68 13.13 -7.15
C SER A 491 -2.21 13.07 -6.75
N LEU A 492 -1.79 11.92 -6.22
CA LEU A 492 -0.41 11.60 -5.89
C LEU A 492 0.00 10.32 -6.62
N ALA A 493 1.30 10.09 -6.76
CA ALA A 493 1.86 8.91 -7.42
C ALA A 493 2.56 8.00 -6.40
N LEU A 494 2.00 6.82 -6.15
CA LEU A 494 2.65 5.79 -5.32
C LEU A 494 3.69 5.01 -6.12
N SER A 495 4.82 4.70 -5.50
CA SER A 495 5.87 3.83 -6.06
C SER A 495 6.68 3.15 -4.95
N LYS A 496 7.52 2.17 -5.32
CA LYS A 496 8.51 1.60 -4.39
C LYS A 496 9.58 2.66 -4.08
N ALA A 497 9.92 2.83 -2.81
CA ALA A 497 11.05 3.67 -2.40
C ALA A 497 12.37 2.88 -2.39
N LEU A 498 13.49 3.60 -2.28
CA LEU A 498 14.78 2.95 -2.04
C LEU A 498 14.87 2.46 -0.59
N TYR A 499 15.56 1.34 -0.35
CA TYR A 499 15.81 0.83 1.01
C TYR A 499 16.75 1.73 1.81
N VAL A 500 17.69 2.37 1.11
CA VAL A 500 18.61 3.37 1.64
C VAL A 500 18.61 4.53 0.65
N PRO A 501 18.35 5.77 1.09
CA PRO A 501 18.54 6.92 0.25
C PRO A 501 20.04 7.14 0.00
N GLY A 502 20.42 7.25 -1.27
CA GLY A 502 21.76 7.63 -1.68
C GLY A 502 22.77 6.53 -1.91
N THR A 503 24.03 6.83 -1.55
CA THR A 503 25.13 5.89 -1.71
C THR A 503 24.89 4.63 -0.89
N GLU A 504 24.97 3.47 -1.55
CA GLU A 504 24.85 2.19 -0.87
C GLU A 504 25.89 2.09 0.27
N PRO A 505 25.52 1.52 1.43
CA PRO A 505 26.48 1.33 2.52
C PRO A 505 27.73 0.59 2.03
N ALA A 506 28.92 1.07 2.40
CA ALA A 506 30.18 0.45 1.98
C ALA A 506 30.37 -0.94 2.63
N GLU A 507 31.07 -1.85 1.95
CA GLU A 507 31.50 -3.12 2.54
C GLU A 507 32.35 -2.84 3.81
N GLY A 508 32.05 -3.55 4.91
CA GLY A 508 32.71 -3.32 6.20
C GLY A 508 32.03 -2.28 7.11
N SER A 509 30.96 -1.61 6.68
CA SER A 509 30.13 -0.70 7.51
C SER A 509 29.24 -1.42 8.56
N GLY A 510 29.69 -2.54 9.10
CA GLY A 510 28.93 -3.34 10.07
C GLY A 510 27.64 -3.91 9.49
N THR A 511 26.59 -3.97 10.32
CA THR A 511 25.29 -4.61 9.99
C THR A 511 24.51 -3.86 8.90
N LYS A 512 24.80 -2.58 8.65
CA LYS A 512 24.10 -1.74 7.67
C LYS A 512 24.26 -2.25 6.23
N TRP A 513 25.48 -2.62 5.84
CA TRP A 513 25.74 -3.24 4.53
C TRP A 513 24.99 -4.56 4.35
N PHE A 514 25.02 -5.43 5.37
CA PHE A 514 24.30 -6.70 5.32
C PHE A 514 22.80 -6.50 5.20
N ARG A 515 22.21 -5.62 6.01
CA ARG A 515 20.77 -5.28 5.93
C ARG A 515 20.39 -4.76 4.54
N HIS A 516 21.22 -3.91 3.95
CA HIS A 516 20.99 -3.42 2.60
C HIS A 516 20.99 -4.56 1.57
N LYS A 517 22.04 -5.40 1.55
CA LYS A 517 22.17 -6.50 0.59
C LYS A 517 21.10 -7.58 0.77
N LEU A 518 20.76 -7.94 2.01
CA LEU A 518 19.67 -8.87 2.29
C LEU A 518 18.31 -8.33 1.81
N ASN A 519 18.04 -7.03 1.95
CA ASN A 519 16.84 -6.41 1.37
C ASN A 519 16.84 -6.48 -0.17
N GLN A 520 17.98 -6.15 -0.82
CA GLN A 520 18.13 -6.25 -2.28
C GLN A 520 17.92 -7.67 -2.80
N TYR A 521 18.20 -8.69 -2.00
CA TYR A 521 18.06 -10.10 -2.35
C TYR A 521 16.75 -10.74 -1.85
N GLY A 522 15.85 -9.97 -1.23
CA GLY A 522 14.52 -10.43 -0.81
C GLY A 522 14.46 -11.24 0.50
N PHE A 523 15.34 -10.96 1.46
CA PHE A 523 15.38 -11.64 2.78
C PHE A 523 14.78 -10.83 3.94
N HIS A 524 14.41 -9.56 3.73
CA HIS A 524 13.66 -8.69 4.66
C HIS A 524 14.22 -8.50 6.09
N PRO A 525 15.49 -8.08 6.24
CA PRO A 525 16.13 -7.77 7.53
C PRO A 525 15.53 -6.62 8.32
N GLY A 526 14.51 -5.95 7.80
CA GLY A 526 13.97 -4.73 8.36
C GLY A 526 14.71 -3.47 7.89
N PRO A 527 14.54 -2.36 8.61
CA PRO A 527 15.18 -1.09 8.32
C PRO A 527 16.70 -1.18 8.23
N VAL A 528 17.28 -0.38 7.34
CA VAL A 528 18.72 -0.34 7.10
C VAL A 528 19.38 0.75 7.95
N THR A 529 19.50 0.47 9.25
CA THR A 529 20.07 1.38 10.26
C THR A 529 21.30 0.75 10.93
N ASP A 530 22.11 1.56 11.60
CA ASP A 530 23.19 1.07 12.47
C ASP A 530 22.61 0.38 13.73
N ASN A 531 23.40 -0.48 14.39
CA ASN A 531 23.00 -1.40 15.46
C ASN A 531 21.94 -0.85 16.44
N GLY A 532 20.86 -1.62 16.69
CA GLY A 532 19.93 -1.39 17.81
C GLY A 532 18.44 -1.68 17.51
N ALA A 533 17.90 -1.20 16.40
CA ALA A 533 16.49 -1.36 16.05
C ALA A 533 16.24 -2.61 15.19
N ALA A 534 15.18 -3.37 15.50
CA ALA A 534 14.80 -4.61 14.78
C ALA A 534 15.92 -5.66 14.67
N ASP A 535 16.82 -5.74 15.65
CA ASP A 535 17.92 -6.73 15.66
C ASP A 535 17.42 -8.18 15.57
N ASN A 536 16.27 -8.48 16.18
CA ASN A 536 15.62 -9.78 16.05
C ASN A 536 15.16 -10.09 14.60
N VAL A 537 14.62 -9.10 13.89
CA VAL A 537 14.18 -9.27 12.49
C VAL A 537 15.39 -9.50 11.59
N TYR A 538 16.46 -8.75 11.82
CA TYR A 538 17.73 -8.94 11.12
C TYR A 538 18.28 -10.35 11.31
N LYS A 539 18.32 -10.83 12.56
CA LYS A 539 18.76 -12.19 12.89
C LYS A 539 17.92 -13.27 12.22
N ILE A 540 16.59 -13.11 12.19
CA ILE A 540 15.69 -14.04 11.47
C ILE A 540 16.05 -14.08 9.98
N SER A 541 16.27 -12.92 9.38
CA SER A 541 16.59 -12.78 7.96
C SER A 541 17.96 -13.32 7.60
N LEU A 542 18.96 -13.05 8.44
CA LEU A 542 20.32 -13.58 8.31
C LEU A 542 20.33 -15.10 8.45
N LYS A 543 19.59 -15.64 9.43
CA LYS A 543 19.42 -17.09 9.61
C LYS A 543 18.81 -17.71 8.37
N GLU A 544 17.80 -17.07 7.78
CA GLU A 544 17.16 -17.51 6.56
C GLU A 544 18.09 -17.44 5.33
N PHE A 545 18.90 -16.38 5.23
CA PHE A 545 19.95 -16.27 4.22
C PHE A 545 20.98 -17.38 4.33
N LYS A 546 21.53 -17.63 5.53
CA LYS A 546 22.53 -18.67 5.76
C LYS A 546 22.04 -20.08 5.45
N ARG A 547 20.77 -20.34 5.73
CA ARG A 547 20.10 -21.59 5.31
C ARG A 547 20.02 -21.67 3.79
N SER A 548 19.80 -20.56 3.11
CA SER A 548 19.44 -20.54 1.70
C SER A 548 20.61 -20.34 0.76
N VAL A 549 21.76 -19.83 1.21
CA VAL A 549 22.88 -19.35 0.36
C VAL A 549 24.19 -20.11 0.66
N PRO A 550 25.02 -20.45 -0.35
CA PRO A 550 26.12 -21.37 -0.17
C PRO A 550 27.25 -20.62 0.51
N ALA A 551 28.13 -21.32 1.20
CA ALA A 551 29.23 -20.65 1.91
C ALA A 551 30.12 -19.79 0.98
N ASP A 552 30.34 -20.23 -0.26
CA ASP A 552 31.12 -19.49 -1.27
C ASP A 552 30.26 -18.60 -2.20
N GLY A 553 28.94 -18.57 -2.01
CA GLY A 553 27.97 -17.89 -2.86
C GLY A 553 27.76 -18.46 -4.28
N ARG A 554 28.62 -19.35 -4.78
CA ARG A 554 28.72 -19.74 -6.20
C ARG A 554 28.76 -21.24 -6.49
N VAL A 555 28.73 -22.12 -5.50
CA VAL A 555 29.26 -23.49 -5.62
C VAL A 555 29.00 -24.19 -6.96
N VAL A 556 30.13 -24.62 -7.53
CA VAL A 556 30.31 -25.65 -8.55
C VAL A 556 30.18 -27.02 -7.88
N ALA A 557 29.18 -27.81 -8.27
CA ALA A 557 29.06 -29.21 -7.83
C ALA A 557 30.38 -29.97 -8.07
N PRO A 558 30.81 -30.91 -7.19
CA PRO A 558 30.06 -31.55 -6.12
C PRO A 558 30.41 -31.08 -4.68
N ASN A 559 30.99 -29.89 -4.50
CA ASN A 559 31.54 -29.46 -3.21
C ASN A 559 30.67 -28.45 -2.44
N PHE A 560 29.34 -28.53 -2.58
CA PHE A 560 28.45 -27.58 -1.92
C PHE A 560 28.50 -27.69 -0.39
N THR A 561 28.63 -26.53 0.27
CA THR A 561 28.56 -26.36 1.72
C THR A 561 27.61 -25.21 2.06
N ARG A 562 26.82 -25.37 3.14
CA ARG A 562 26.00 -24.28 3.67
C ARG A 562 26.81 -23.42 4.63
N LEU A 563 26.35 -22.19 4.81
CA LEU A 563 26.81 -21.33 5.88
C LEU A 563 26.42 -21.94 7.24
N ALA A 564 27.36 -21.93 8.18
CA ALA A 564 27.11 -22.39 9.54
C ALA A 564 26.06 -21.50 10.22
N LEU A 565 25.05 -22.14 10.82
CA LEU A 565 24.07 -21.50 11.69
C LEU A 565 24.56 -21.46 13.12
N ALA A 566 24.16 -20.45 13.87
CA ALA A 566 24.41 -20.40 15.30
C ALA A 566 23.77 -21.61 16.03
N ALA A 567 24.36 -21.96 17.18
CA ALA A 567 23.76 -22.92 18.10
C ALA A 567 22.39 -22.42 18.59
N VAL A 568 21.53 -23.33 19.06
CA VAL A 568 20.11 -23.06 19.39
C VAL A 568 19.89 -21.86 20.33
N ASN A 569 20.88 -21.51 21.16
CA ASN A 569 20.82 -20.40 22.12
C ASN A 569 21.84 -19.27 21.86
N ALA A 570 22.50 -19.26 20.70
CA ALA A 570 23.47 -18.23 20.32
C ALA A 570 22.86 -17.27 19.28
N PRO A 571 23.17 -15.95 19.35
CA PRO A 571 22.73 -15.02 18.33
C PRO A 571 23.37 -15.36 16.98
N GLU A 572 22.60 -15.27 15.91
CA GLU A 572 23.13 -15.38 14.56
C GLU A 572 24.00 -14.15 14.24
N VAL A 573 25.24 -14.38 13.82
CA VAL A 573 26.23 -13.32 13.54
C VAL A 573 26.87 -13.54 12.17
N GLU A 574 27.34 -12.47 11.55
CA GLU A 574 28.03 -12.52 10.28
C GLU A 574 29.46 -13.05 10.44
N ASN A 575 29.97 -13.72 9.41
CA ASN A 575 31.35 -14.18 9.34
C ASN A 575 31.91 -14.00 7.91
N ASN A 576 33.20 -14.29 7.70
CA ASN A 576 33.85 -14.13 6.40
C ASN A 576 33.17 -14.92 5.27
N GLU A 577 32.63 -16.10 5.57
CA GLU A 577 31.85 -16.90 4.61
C GLU A 577 30.54 -16.19 4.25
N THR A 578 29.84 -15.60 5.22
CA THR A 578 28.61 -14.84 4.97
C THR A 578 28.89 -13.63 4.07
N VAL A 579 29.99 -12.91 4.30
CA VAL A 579 30.45 -11.81 3.42
C VAL A 579 30.67 -12.33 2.01
N THR A 580 31.38 -13.45 1.87
CA THR A 580 31.69 -14.06 0.58
C THR A 580 30.40 -14.41 -0.15
N ALA A 581 29.52 -15.14 0.51
CA ALA A 581 28.23 -15.56 0.00
C ALA A 581 27.36 -14.40 -0.52
N ILE A 582 27.32 -13.26 0.19
CA ILE A 582 26.59 -12.07 -0.26
C ILE A 582 27.18 -11.46 -1.54
N LYS A 583 28.51 -11.44 -1.66
CA LYS A 583 29.21 -10.84 -2.81
C LYS A 583 29.06 -11.68 -4.07
N THR A 584 28.93 -12.98 -3.90
CA THR A 584 29.02 -13.93 -5.00
C THR A 584 27.71 -14.65 -5.30
N ILE A 585 26.63 -14.38 -4.54
CA ILE A 585 25.29 -14.97 -4.70
C ILE A 585 24.82 -15.03 -6.16
N ARG A 586 24.22 -16.16 -6.54
CA ARG A 586 23.63 -16.34 -7.87
C ARG A 586 22.25 -15.69 -7.95
N ASP A 587 21.85 -15.25 -9.14
CA ASP A 587 20.50 -14.68 -9.34
C ASP A 587 19.37 -15.65 -8.96
N SER A 588 19.57 -16.96 -9.20
CA SER A 588 18.63 -18.01 -8.81
C SER A 588 18.45 -18.19 -7.30
N ASP A 589 19.32 -17.60 -6.48
CA ASP A 589 19.25 -17.64 -5.02
C ASP A 589 18.69 -16.34 -4.42
N LYS A 590 18.44 -15.32 -5.25
CA LYS A 590 17.71 -14.10 -4.88
C LYS A 590 16.21 -14.37 -4.90
N ARG A 591 15.46 -13.61 -4.10
CA ARG A 591 14.02 -13.83 -3.90
C ARG A 591 13.22 -12.66 -4.44
N SER A 592 12.19 -12.96 -5.22
CA SER A 592 11.17 -11.95 -5.55
C SER A 592 10.21 -11.79 -4.40
N LEU A 593 9.87 -10.54 -4.10
CA LEU A 593 8.89 -10.16 -3.10
C LEU A 593 7.47 -10.08 -3.64
N PHE A 594 7.33 -9.96 -4.97
CA PHE A 594 6.08 -9.58 -5.61
C PHE A 594 5.69 -10.62 -6.66
N GLY A 595 4.41 -11.00 -6.68
CA GLY A 595 3.85 -11.95 -7.63
C GLY A 595 2.63 -11.39 -8.38
N ASP A 596 2.38 -11.93 -9.55
CA ASP A 596 1.20 -11.66 -10.37
C ASP A 596 0.10 -12.68 -10.06
N LEU A 597 -1.03 -12.20 -9.54
CA LEU A 597 -2.17 -13.05 -9.21
C LEU A 597 -2.70 -13.82 -10.44
N THR A 598 -2.71 -13.20 -11.62
CA THR A 598 -3.20 -13.83 -12.86
C THR A 598 -2.32 -15.02 -13.23
N ALA A 599 -1.00 -14.84 -13.16
CA ALA A 599 -0.02 -15.89 -13.45
C ALA A 599 -0.15 -17.06 -12.45
N ILE A 600 -0.31 -16.75 -11.14
CA ILE A 600 -0.50 -17.75 -10.09
C ILE A 600 -1.77 -18.58 -10.33
N LEU A 601 -2.89 -17.92 -10.67
CA LEU A 601 -4.15 -18.61 -10.94
C LEU A 601 -4.04 -19.49 -12.19
N ALA A 602 -3.22 -19.10 -13.17
CA ALA A 602 -2.92 -19.85 -14.39
C ALA A 602 -1.88 -20.98 -14.22
N ASN A 603 -1.39 -21.26 -13.00
CA ASN A 603 -0.32 -22.23 -12.72
C ASN A 603 1.02 -21.90 -13.40
N ASP A 604 1.33 -20.62 -13.60
CA ASP A 604 2.60 -20.21 -14.18
C ASP A 604 3.79 -20.59 -13.28
N ASN A 605 4.89 -21.01 -13.90
CA ASN A 605 6.14 -21.34 -13.23
C ASN A 605 6.99 -20.10 -12.92
N GLU A 606 6.72 -18.96 -13.55
CA GLU A 606 7.41 -17.68 -13.31
C GLU A 606 6.41 -16.56 -12.93
N PRO A 607 5.67 -16.71 -11.81
CA PRO A 607 4.62 -15.78 -11.43
C PRO A 607 5.14 -14.45 -10.84
N ASP A 608 6.45 -14.18 -10.88
CA ASP A 608 7.08 -13.07 -10.17
C ASP A 608 7.03 -11.76 -10.97
N LEU A 609 6.79 -10.65 -10.28
CA LEU A 609 6.87 -9.30 -10.86
C LEU A 609 8.27 -8.72 -10.68
N THR A 610 8.75 -7.94 -11.66
CA THR A 610 9.91 -7.06 -11.47
C THR A 610 9.57 -5.86 -10.60
N ASP A 611 10.59 -5.14 -10.10
CA ASP A 611 10.38 -3.92 -9.30
C ASP A 611 9.69 -2.80 -10.10
N GLU A 612 9.95 -2.71 -11.40
CA GLU A 612 9.28 -1.77 -12.32
C GLU A 612 7.81 -2.14 -12.49
N GLN A 613 7.52 -3.41 -12.76
CA GLN A 613 6.14 -3.91 -12.90
C GLN A 613 5.35 -3.73 -11.59
N PHE A 614 5.98 -4.01 -10.45
CA PHE A 614 5.41 -3.74 -9.13
C PHE A 614 5.10 -2.26 -8.95
N SER A 615 6.05 -1.36 -9.23
CA SER A 615 5.85 0.08 -9.06
C SER A 615 4.74 0.63 -9.95
N GLU A 616 4.64 0.12 -11.18
CA GLU A 616 3.56 0.46 -12.09
C GLU A 616 2.19 0.01 -11.56
N LYS A 617 2.07 -1.27 -11.16
CA LYS A 617 0.84 -1.84 -10.62
C LYS A 617 0.45 -1.21 -9.28
N LEU A 618 1.42 -0.91 -8.40
CA LEU A 618 1.17 -0.36 -7.06
C LEU A 618 0.31 0.90 -7.13
N SER A 619 0.49 1.72 -8.17
CA SER A 619 -0.24 2.95 -8.39
C SER A 619 -1.66 2.81 -8.97
N ARG A 620 -2.14 1.58 -9.20
CA ARG A 620 -3.41 1.26 -9.87
C ARG A 620 -4.36 0.57 -8.89
N PRO A 621 -5.35 1.29 -8.30
CA PRO A 621 -6.22 0.76 -7.25
C PRO A 621 -7.04 -0.48 -7.65
N ASP A 622 -7.28 -0.67 -8.95
CA ASP A 622 -8.07 -1.73 -9.57
C ASP A 622 -7.28 -3.03 -9.86
N GLU A 623 -5.96 -3.00 -9.70
CA GLU A 623 -5.08 -4.15 -9.92
C GLU A 623 -4.83 -4.94 -8.62
N ASP A 624 -4.36 -6.18 -8.78
CA ASP A 624 -3.94 -7.06 -7.69
C ASP A 624 -2.43 -7.34 -7.74
N ILE A 625 -1.83 -7.41 -6.56
CA ILE A 625 -0.43 -7.78 -6.33
C ILE A 625 -0.39 -8.85 -5.25
N VAL A 626 0.38 -9.91 -5.49
CA VAL A 626 0.72 -10.88 -4.46
C VAL A 626 2.00 -10.45 -3.76
N LEU A 627 1.98 -10.46 -2.43
CA LEU A 627 3.17 -10.27 -1.60
C LEU A 627 3.62 -11.64 -1.11
N TRP A 628 4.83 -12.03 -1.48
CA TRP A 628 5.38 -13.33 -1.11
C TRP A 628 5.91 -13.33 0.32
N VAL A 629 5.56 -14.39 1.03
CA VAL A 629 6.18 -14.79 2.30
C VAL A 629 6.79 -16.17 2.08
N ASP A 630 8.12 -16.29 2.18
CA ASP A 630 8.78 -17.58 1.97
C ASP A 630 8.42 -18.58 3.08
N ASP A 631 7.98 -19.76 2.66
CA ASP A 631 7.46 -20.82 3.50
C ASP A 631 8.05 -22.18 3.09
N ARG A 632 9.38 -22.28 3.26
CA ARG A 632 10.19 -23.45 2.91
C ARG A 632 10.65 -24.26 4.12
N GLN A 633 10.17 -23.89 5.31
CA GLN A 633 10.49 -24.57 6.55
C GLN A 633 9.74 -25.90 6.60
N TYR A 634 10.38 -26.92 7.17
CA TYR A 634 9.89 -28.30 7.14
C TYR A 634 10.04 -28.96 8.51
N ASN A 635 9.36 -30.10 8.68
CA ASN A 635 9.54 -30.94 9.85
C ASN A 635 10.76 -31.81 9.67
N THR A 636 11.64 -31.85 10.67
CA THR A 636 12.70 -32.86 10.70
C THR A 636 12.79 -33.49 12.08
N SER A 637 12.29 -34.71 12.25
CA SER A 637 12.38 -35.45 13.51
C SER A 637 12.74 -36.90 13.23
N SER A 638 13.96 -37.31 13.56
CA SER A 638 14.46 -38.66 13.25
C SER A 638 15.47 -39.15 14.29
N SER A 639 15.31 -40.41 14.71
CA SER A 639 16.29 -41.16 15.51
C SER A 639 17.25 -41.98 14.64
N ALA A 640 17.29 -41.76 13.32
CA ALA A 640 18.08 -42.55 12.39
C ALA A 640 19.57 -42.27 12.53
N LYS A 641 20.35 -43.31 12.26
CA LYS A 641 21.81 -43.29 12.29
C LYS A 641 22.41 -43.22 10.89
N ASP A 642 23.56 -42.57 10.78
CA ASP A 642 24.36 -42.42 9.57
C ASP A 642 25.23 -43.66 9.28
N GLU A 643 26.04 -43.57 8.22
CA GLU A 643 26.98 -44.62 7.80
C GLU A 643 28.03 -44.97 8.86
N ASN A 644 28.25 -44.08 9.84
CA ASN A 644 29.21 -44.22 10.93
C ASN A 644 28.54 -44.63 12.26
N ASN A 645 27.27 -45.04 12.22
CA ASN A 645 26.46 -45.44 13.38
C ASN A 645 26.19 -44.29 14.36
N GLN A 646 26.02 -43.08 13.83
CA GLN A 646 25.85 -41.85 14.59
C GLN A 646 24.53 -41.16 14.26
N PRO A 647 23.88 -40.42 15.19
CA PRO A 647 22.63 -39.73 14.88
C PRO A 647 22.77 -38.74 13.70
N PHE A 648 21.83 -38.75 12.75
CA PHE A 648 21.89 -37.91 11.55
C PHE A 648 21.66 -36.42 11.81
N LEU A 649 20.74 -36.08 12.72
CA LEU A 649 20.22 -34.72 12.90
C LEU A 649 20.70 -34.06 14.21
N THR A 650 21.56 -34.73 14.98
CA THR A 650 22.08 -34.25 16.26
C THR A 650 23.57 -34.61 16.40
N GLY A 651 24.37 -33.75 17.06
CA GLY A 651 25.79 -34.02 17.33
C GLY A 651 26.73 -32.86 16.97
N SER A 652 27.80 -33.15 16.23
CA SER A 652 28.88 -32.17 15.91
C SER A 652 28.47 -31.13 14.86
N PRO A 653 29.19 -29.99 14.77
CA PRO A 653 28.93 -28.96 13.76
C PRO A 653 28.93 -29.47 12.32
N GLU A 654 29.77 -30.45 11.96
CA GLU A 654 29.78 -31.02 10.60
C GLU A 654 28.48 -31.76 10.26
N ARG A 655 27.76 -32.26 11.26
CA ARG A 655 26.45 -32.91 11.09
C ARG A 655 25.31 -31.89 11.04
N GLU A 656 25.45 -30.78 11.74
CA GLU A 656 24.52 -29.65 11.67
C GLU A 656 24.69 -28.79 10.40
N ALA A 657 25.84 -28.90 9.71
CA ALA A 657 26.19 -28.12 8.53
C ALA A 657 25.29 -28.35 7.31
N PHE A 658 24.49 -29.43 7.27
CA PHE A 658 23.50 -29.65 6.20
C PHE A 658 22.28 -28.74 6.30
N GLY A 659 22.10 -28.00 7.40
CA GLY A 659 20.95 -27.10 7.60
C GLY A 659 19.61 -27.83 7.72
N LEU A 660 19.60 -29.17 7.82
CA LEU A 660 18.42 -30.00 8.04
C LEU A 660 18.05 -29.98 9.54
N LYS A 661 17.71 -28.80 10.08
CA LYS A 661 17.26 -28.66 11.48
C LYS A 661 15.74 -28.78 11.56
N ASN A 662 15.24 -29.03 12.77
CA ASN A 662 13.80 -29.05 13.01
C ASN A 662 13.24 -27.63 13.21
N TYR A 663 13.08 -26.86 12.13
CA TYR A 663 12.70 -25.44 12.24
C TYR A 663 11.26 -25.20 12.67
N ARG A 664 10.40 -26.20 12.53
CA ARG A 664 8.97 -26.15 12.87
C ARG A 664 8.60 -27.07 14.04
N GLY A 665 9.57 -27.69 14.69
CA GLY A 665 9.35 -28.62 15.80
C GLY A 665 8.73 -29.96 15.36
N GLU A 666 8.52 -30.86 16.31
CA GLU A 666 7.89 -32.18 16.08
C GLU A 666 6.47 -32.05 15.53
N MET A 667 5.89 -33.09 14.91
CA MET A 667 4.50 -33.01 14.39
C MET A 667 3.48 -32.61 15.49
N ALA A 668 3.72 -33.07 16.72
CA ALA A 668 2.83 -32.86 17.87
C ALA A 668 2.83 -31.44 18.45
N VAL A 669 3.68 -30.51 17.97
CA VAL A 669 3.81 -29.16 18.56
C VAL A 669 2.63 -28.23 18.28
N ALA A 670 1.71 -28.65 17.40
CA ALA A 670 0.41 -28.02 17.25
C ALA A 670 0.46 -26.49 16.97
N ASP A 671 -0.31 -25.68 17.70
CA ASP A 671 -0.34 -24.22 17.55
C ASP A 671 1.00 -23.53 17.90
N ALA A 672 1.90 -24.19 18.64
CA ALA A 672 3.25 -23.66 18.88
C ALA A 672 4.07 -23.55 17.59
N ARG A 673 3.67 -24.23 16.51
CA ARG A 673 4.25 -24.06 15.17
C ARG A 673 4.21 -22.60 14.72
N THR A 674 3.12 -21.90 14.94
CA THR A 674 2.99 -20.51 14.46
C THR A 674 4.03 -19.61 15.12
N ASP A 675 4.40 -19.89 16.37
CA ASP A 675 5.47 -19.17 17.08
C ASP A 675 6.86 -19.54 16.53
N LEU A 676 7.06 -20.76 16.05
CA LEU A 676 8.28 -21.19 15.37
C LEU A 676 8.39 -20.60 13.95
N ASP A 677 7.29 -20.55 13.19
CA ASP A 677 7.21 -19.87 11.90
C ASP A 677 7.59 -18.38 12.08
N ALA A 678 7.10 -17.71 13.13
CA ALA A 678 7.46 -16.31 13.43
C ALA A 678 8.95 -16.11 13.79
N GLN A 679 9.65 -17.15 14.28
CA GLN A 679 11.08 -17.13 14.57
C GLN A 679 11.96 -17.53 13.37
N ALA A 680 11.35 -18.02 12.29
CA ALA A 680 12.06 -18.56 11.13
C ALA A 680 11.73 -17.85 9.81
N ILE A 681 10.61 -17.14 9.74
CA ILE A 681 10.10 -16.46 8.55
C ILE A 681 10.08 -14.96 8.82
N ALA A 682 10.85 -14.20 8.04
CA ALA A 682 10.85 -12.74 8.13
C ALA A 682 9.56 -12.16 7.53
N ARG A 683 8.97 -11.17 8.22
CA ARG A 683 7.89 -10.37 7.66
C ARG A 683 8.44 -9.49 6.52
N PRO A 684 7.70 -9.30 5.42
CA PRO A 684 8.07 -8.36 4.38
C PRO A 684 8.27 -6.94 4.93
N TRP A 685 9.34 -6.27 4.51
CA TRP A 685 9.56 -4.84 4.73
C TRP A 685 9.62 -4.14 3.38
N ILE A 686 8.52 -3.48 3.01
CA ILE A 686 8.32 -2.89 1.70
C ILE A 686 8.44 -1.36 1.83
N PRO A 687 9.49 -0.74 1.28
CA PRO A 687 9.59 0.72 1.25
C PRO A 687 8.61 1.28 0.22
N VAL A 688 7.67 2.12 0.65
CA VAL A 688 6.67 2.76 -0.21
C VAL A 688 6.82 4.27 -0.11
N GLN A 689 6.83 4.95 -1.25
CA GLN A 689 6.93 6.41 -1.33
C GLN A 689 5.78 7.02 -2.14
N VAL A 690 5.63 8.33 -1.99
CA VAL A 690 4.69 9.13 -2.75
C VAL A 690 5.39 10.32 -3.42
N ASP A 691 5.10 10.50 -4.71
CA ASP A 691 5.46 11.66 -5.52
C ASP A 691 4.23 12.59 -5.68
N PHE A 692 4.49 13.88 -5.80
CA PHE A 692 3.48 14.93 -5.88
C PHE A 692 3.43 15.52 -7.29
N ALA A 693 2.24 15.97 -7.69
CA ALA A 693 2.04 16.71 -8.93
C ALA A 693 1.59 18.15 -8.62
N LEU A 694 2.01 19.09 -9.45
CA LEU A 694 1.66 20.51 -9.36
C LEU A 694 0.83 20.96 -10.56
N LEU A 695 0.02 22.00 -10.36
CA LEU A 695 -0.69 22.69 -11.45
C LEU A 695 0.29 23.61 -12.20
N GLY A 696 0.30 23.49 -13.53
CA GLY A 696 0.97 24.44 -14.41
C GLY A 696 0.08 25.63 -14.76
N ARG A 697 0.65 26.65 -15.40
CA ARG A 697 -0.01 27.93 -15.73
C ARG A 697 -1.38 27.80 -16.41
N GLU A 698 -1.49 26.84 -17.31
CA GLU A 698 -2.70 26.60 -18.12
C GLU A 698 -3.73 25.70 -17.42
N ASP A 699 -3.37 25.07 -16.30
CA ASP A 699 -4.26 24.14 -15.63
C ASP A 699 -5.41 24.89 -14.93
N LYS A 700 -6.56 24.22 -14.86
CA LYS A 700 -7.70 24.66 -14.04
C LYS A 700 -7.51 24.22 -12.59
N LEU A 701 -8.27 24.80 -11.67
CA LEU A 701 -8.19 24.47 -10.24
C LEU A 701 -8.41 22.98 -9.95
N TYR A 702 -9.37 22.38 -10.64
CA TYR A 702 -9.69 20.96 -10.56
C TYR A 702 -9.68 20.36 -11.97
N PRO A 703 -8.49 20.07 -12.53
CA PRO A 703 -8.37 19.51 -13.86
C PRO A 703 -8.99 18.12 -13.91
N ASP A 704 -9.44 17.69 -15.09
CA ASP A 704 -9.90 16.32 -15.27
C ASP A 704 -8.73 15.34 -15.11
N TYR A 705 -9.02 14.16 -14.55
CA TYR A 705 -7.99 13.18 -14.27
C TYR A 705 -7.31 12.67 -15.55
N SER A 706 -5.99 12.81 -15.60
CA SER A 706 -5.11 12.23 -16.60
C SER A 706 -3.97 11.51 -15.87
N ARG A 707 -3.67 10.27 -16.25
CA ARG A 707 -2.52 9.57 -15.64
C ARG A 707 -1.21 10.31 -15.94
N ALA A 708 -1.08 10.93 -17.11
CA ALA A 708 0.11 11.69 -17.49
C ALA A 708 0.31 12.98 -16.68
N SER A 709 -0.76 13.58 -16.11
CA SER A 709 -0.63 14.77 -15.26
C SER A 709 -0.08 14.45 -13.87
N VAL A 710 -0.31 13.23 -13.37
CA VAL A 710 0.16 12.76 -12.07
C VAL A 710 1.48 11.98 -12.18
N PHE A 711 1.61 11.12 -13.19
CA PHE A 711 2.77 10.27 -13.46
C PHE A 711 3.55 10.82 -14.66
N THR A 712 4.08 12.04 -14.54
CA THR A 712 4.83 12.66 -15.63
C THR A 712 6.09 11.84 -15.98
N VAL A 713 6.27 11.59 -17.28
CA VAL A 713 7.48 10.96 -17.83
C VAL A 713 8.58 11.99 -18.14
N ASP A 714 8.26 13.29 -18.13
CA ASP A 714 9.26 14.35 -18.25
C ASP A 714 10.04 14.49 -16.94
N ASN A 715 11.27 13.97 -16.95
CA ASN A 715 12.18 14.00 -15.80
C ASN A 715 12.50 15.42 -15.33
N LYS A 716 12.59 16.42 -16.22
CA LYS A 716 12.90 17.82 -15.82
C LYS A 716 11.72 18.43 -15.09
N LYS A 717 10.51 18.27 -15.63
CA LYS A 717 9.27 18.72 -14.98
C LYS A 717 9.09 18.05 -13.61
N ARG A 718 9.35 16.74 -13.53
CA ARG A 718 9.25 15.96 -12.29
C ARG A 718 10.23 16.44 -11.22
N ASP A 719 11.47 16.68 -11.60
CA ASP A 719 12.50 17.18 -10.67
C ASP A 719 12.14 18.58 -10.17
N ALA A 720 11.69 19.48 -11.05
CA ALA A 720 11.21 20.81 -10.67
C ALA A 720 10.02 20.75 -9.68
N MET A 721 9.05 19.87 -9.92
CA MET A 721 7.92 19.66 -8.99
C MET A 721 8.39 19.21 -7.61
N ARG A 722 9.32 18.25 -7.53
CA ARG A 722 9.86 17.76 -6.25
C ARG A 722 10.51 18.86 -5.43
N MET A 723 11.27 19.75 -6.08
CA MET A 723 11.93 20.87 -5.40
C MET A 723 10.96 21.97 -4.94
N ALA A 724 9.69 21.89 -5.34
CA ALA A 724 8.67 22.90 -5.09
C ALA A 724 7.54 22.38 -4.18
N ILE A 725 7.74 21.33 -3.38
CA ILE A 725 6.71 20.82 -2.45
C ILE A 725 6.79 21.46 -1.07
N GLY A 726 7.98 21.46 -0.44
CA GLY A 726 8.11 21.93 0.94
C GLY A 726 7.65 20.90 1.99
N PRO A 727 7.79 21.24 3.29
CA PRO A 727 7.54 20.31 4.38
C PRO A 727 6.03 20.10 4.57
N LEU A 728 5.42 19.23 3.77
CA LEU A 728 4.02 18.84 3.91
C LEU A 728 3.89 17.51 4.64
N ARG A 729 2.90 17.41 5.52
CA ARG A 729 2.55 16.16 6.20
C ARG A 729 1.83 15.22 5.23
N VAL A 730 2.21 13.94 5.27
CA VAL A 730 1.53 12.83 4.60
C VAL A 730 1.15 11.77 5.63
N ASP A 731 -0.14 11.45 5.67
CA ASP A 731 -0.71 10.39 6.49
C ASP A 731 -0.81 9.09 5.69
N TRP A 732 -0.25 8.03 6.26
CA TRP A 732 -0.29 6.66 5.76
C TRP A 732 -1.30 5.84 6.55
N THR A 733 -2.17 5.15 5.82
CA THR A 733 -3.18 4.26 6.40
C THR A 733 -3.32 3.01 5.53
N PHE A 734 -4.01 1.99 6.02
CA PHE A 734 -4.39 0.85 5.19
C PHE A 734 -5.86 0.49 5.36
N ASP A 735 -6.46 0.01 4.29
CA ASP A 735 -7.72 -0.73 4.31
C ASP A 735 -7.41 -2.22 4.31
N GLU A 736 -8.09 -2.98 5.16
CA GLU A 736 -8.07 -4.43 5.09
C GLU A 736 -8.95 -4.89 3.92
N LEU A 737 -8.42 -5.80 3.10
CA LEU A 737 -9.21 -6.44 2.05
C LEU A 737 -10.01 -7.60 2.62
N PRO A 738 -11.22 -7.87 2.09
CA PRO A 738 -11.95 -9.06 2.47
C PRO A 738 -11.16 -10.31 2.08
N ILE A 739 -11.37 -11.37 2.85
CA ILE A 739 -10.78 -12.65 2.54
C ILE A 739 -11.27 -13.18 1.19
N ASP A 740 -10.34 -13.66 0.39
CA ASP A 740 -10.63 -14.30 -0.88
C ASP A 740 -10.84 -15.80 -0.65
N LEU A 741 -12.06 -16.27 -0.90
CA LEU A 741 -12.41 -17.68 -0.95
C LEU A 741 -12.79 -18.12 -2.37
N SER A 742 -12.50 -17.31 -3.40
CA SER A 742 -12.77 -17.67 -4.80
C SER A 742 -11.87 -18.82 -5.28
N THR A 743 -10.67 -18.95 -4.72
CA THR A 743 -9.75 -20.08 -4.94
C THR A 743 -10.19 -21.36 -4.23
N VAL A 744 -11.23 -21.31 -3.41
CA VAL A 744 -11.90 -22.51 -2.91
C VAL A 744 -12.93 -22.90 -3.97
N ASP A 745 -12.53 -23.79 -4.88
CA ASP A 745 -13.44 -24.38 -5.86
C ASP A 745 -14.69 -24.89 -5.13
N VAL A 746 -15.87 -24.69 -5.72
CA VAL A 746 -17.15 -25.16 -5.17
C VAL A 746 -17.76 -26.27 -6.01
N SER A 747 -17.28 -26.45 -7.23
CA SER A 747 -17.76 -27.48 -8.17
C SER A 747 -17.19 -28.86 -7.82
N ALA A 748 -15.96 -28.92 -7.34
CA ALA A 748 -15.35 -30.14 -6.81
C ALA A 748 -15.86 -30.53 -5.39
N TYR A 749 -16.80 -29.76 -4.83
CA TYR A 749 -17.37 -29.91 -3.49
C TYR A 749 -18.90 -30.01 -3.57
N ASP A 750 -19.41 -30.90 -4.43
CA ASP A 750 -20.84 -31.16 -4.63
C ASP A 750 -21.56 -31.40 -3.29
N THR A 751 -22.82 -30.95 -3.24
CA THR A 751 -23.86 -30.82 -2.19
C THR A 751 -23.72 -31.45 -0.78
N GLN A 752 -22.77 -32.36 -0.52
CA GLN A 752 -22.38 -32.91 0.79
C GLN A 752 -20.98 -32.44 1.28
N PHE A 753 -20.17 -31.80 0.43
CA PHE A 753 -18.75 -31.45 0.70
C PHE A 753 -18.50 -29.98 1.09
N THR A 754 -19.54 -29.26 1.46
CA THR A 754 -19.52 -27.82 1.83
C THR A 754 -18.68 -27.45 3.08
N ARG A 755 -18.02 -28.42 3.73
CA ARG A 755 -17.41 -28.31 5.08
C ARG A 755 -16.20 -27.37 5.14
N THR A 756 -15.31 -27.37 4.15
CA THR A 756 -14.11 -26.51 4.15
C THR A 756 -14.48 -25.04 4.15
N ARG A 757 -15.34 -24.63 3.22
CA ARG A 757 -15.83 -23.25 3.11
C ARG A 757 -16.66 -22.85 4.34
N LYS A 758 -17.51 -23.74 4.86
CA LYS A 758 -18.28 -23.52 6.10
C LYS A 758 -17.37 -23.29 7.31
N TYR A 759 -16.35 -24.13 7.51
CA TYR A 759 -15.42 -23.99 8.63
C TYR A 759 -14.57 -22.72 8.54
N MET A 760 -14.01 -22.43 7.36
CA MET A 760 -13.25 -21.19 7.17
C MET A 760 -14.15 -19.98 7.37
N GLY A 761 -15.36 -19.98 6.80
CA GLY A 761 -16.33 -18.93 6.99
C GLY A 761 -16.73 -18.73 8.45
N TRP A 762 -16.97 -19.83 9.19
CA TRP A 762 -17.22 -19.83 10.62
C TRP A 762 -16.05 -19.24 11.42
N ALA A 763 -14.82 -19.70 11.17
CA ALA A 763 -13.64 -19.25 11.89
C ALA A 763 -13.43 -17.75 11.72
N LEU A 764 -13.59 -17.26 10.50
CA LEU A 764 -13.52 -15.83 10.17
C LEU A 764 -14.66 -15.06 10.82
N TYR A 765 -15.90 -15.55 10.74
CA TYR A 765 -17.07 -14.90 11.32
C TYR A 765 -16.94 -14.74 12.85
N ASN A 766 -16.44 -15.76 13.54
CA ASN A 766 -16.29 -15.75 15.00
C ASN A 766 -15.07 -14.97 15.47
N ASN A 767 -14.04 -14.84 14.63
CA ASN A 767 -12.83 -14.11 14.98
C ASN A 767 -12.77 -12.73 14.34
N LYS A 768 -13.80 -12.32 13.57
CA LYS A 768 -13.88 -10.96 13.05
C LYS A 768 -13.92 -9.97 14.20
N ALA A 769 -13.49 -8.76 13.93
CA ALA A 769 -13.78 -7.65 14.81
C ALA A 769 -14.43 -6.52 14.02
N THR A 770 -15.19 -5.71 14.71
CA THR A 770 -15.82 -4.55 14.10
C THR A 770 -15.37 -3.31 14.84
N TYR A 771 -14.94 -2.29 14.10
CA TYR A 771 -14.39 -1.07 14.67
C TYR A 771 -14.82 0.14 13.86
N THR A 772 -15.10 1.26 14.54
CA THR A 772 -15.33 2.53 13.85
C THR A 772 -14.01 3.28 13.83
N ARG A 773 -13.36 3.27 12.66
CA ARG A 773 -12.04 3.91 12.49
C ARG A 773 -12.16 5.42 12.59
N LYS A 774 -11.17 6.09 13.17
CA LYS A 774 -11.14 7.56 13.28
C LYS A 774 -10.80 8.22 11.95
N ASP A 775 -9.91 7.62 11.16
CA ASP A 775 -9.49 8.17 9.86
C ASP A 775 -10.67 8.28 8.88
N THR A 776 -11.52 7.25 8.82
CA THR A 776 -12.65 7.18 7.88
C THR A 776 -14.00 7.50 8.51
N LYS A 777 -14.09 7.55 9.85
CA LYS A 777 -15.34 7.66 10.61
C LYS A 777 -16.37 6.58 10.26
N ARG A 778 -15.89 5.41 9.82
CA ARG A 778 -16.73 4.32 9.31
C ARG A 778 -16.50 3.05 10.10
N LYS A 779 -17.59 2.30 10.25
CA LYS A 779 -17.58 0.96 10.80
C LYS A 779 -16.98 0.00 9.76
N THR A 780 -15.89 -0.64 10.12
CA THR A 780 -15.16 -1.61 9.30
C THR A 780 -15.17 -2.96 10.01
N ILE A 781 -15.30 -4.02 9.22
CA ILE A 781 -15.14 -5.40 9.68
C ILE A 781 -13.73 -5.84 9.30
N TYR A 782 -13.00 -6.33 10.30
CA TYR A 782 -11.66 -6.90 10.16
C TYR A 782 -11.71 -8.41 10.34
N THR A 783 -11.07 -9.12 9.42
CA THR A 783 -11.00 -10.57 9.23
C THR A 783 -9.56 -11.09 9.11
N ASN A 784 -8.57 -10.22 8.87
CA ASN A 784 -7.15 -10.55 8.96
C ASN A 784 -6.87 -11.22 10.32
N CYS A 785 -5.91 -12.13 10.30
CA CYS A 785 -5.63 -12.96 11.47
C CYS A 785 -5.26 -12.08 12.68
N LYS A 786 -5.87 -12.39 13.84
CA LYS A 786 -5.53 -11.72 15.10
C LYS A 786 -4.19 -12.19 15.64
N ASP A 787 -3.52 -11.35 16.41
CA ASP A 787 -2.22 -11.60 17.01
C ASP A 787 -2.17 -12.90 17.83
N THR A 788 -3.21 -13.16 18.63
CA THR A 788 -3.39 -14.40 19.41
C THR A 788 -3.49 -15.66 18.56
N LEU A 789 -3.71 -15.53 17.24
CA LEU A 789 -3.71 -16.64 16.28
C LEU A 789 -2.55 -16.59 15.28
N GLY A 790 -1.58 -15.70 15.48
CA GLY A 790 -0.37 -15.57 14.66
C GLY A 790 -0.34 -14.42 13.67
N GLY A 791 -1.43 -13.66 13.53
CA GLY A 791 -1.47 -12.49 12.67
C GLY A 791 -0.95 -11.23 13.35
N ILE A 792 -1.37 -10.07 12.84
CA ILE A 792 -0.93 -8.76 13.37
C ILE A 792 -2.07 -7.90 13.92
N ARG A 793 -3.33 -8.36 13.82
CA ARG A 793 -4.47 -7.59 14.33
C ARG A 793 -4.52 -7.70 15.86
N PRO A 794 -4.33 -6.59 16.59
CA PRO A 794 -4.33 -6.62 18.05
C PRO A 794 -5.75 -6.77 18.61
N ALA A 795 -5.85 -7.17 19.88
CA ALA A 795 -7.12 -7.10 20.62
C ALA A 795 -7.65 -5.66 20.74
N ASP A 796 -6.75 -4.69 20.95
CA ASP A 796 -7.05 -3.25 20.98
C ASP A 796 -6.92 -2.64 19.58
N LEU A 797 -8.05 -2.53 18.88
CA LEU A 797 -8.10 -2.09 17.48
C LEU A 797 -7.69 -0.62 17.28
N THR A 798 -7.62 0.19 18.34
CA THR A 798 -7.11 1.58 18.27
C THR A 798 -5.62 1.64 17.88
N LYS A 799 -4.91 0.51 17.95
CA LYS A 799 -3.49 0.37 17.60
C LYS A 799 -3.29 -0.35 16.27
N TYR A 800 -4.36 -0.83 15.63
CA TYR A 800 -4.22 -1.71 14.47
C TYR A 800 -3.63 -0.98 13.25
N HIS A 801 -4.00 0.29 13.04
CA HIS A 801 -3.47 1.12 11.95
C HIS A 801 -1.94 1.17 11.93
N ALA A 802 -1.32 1.09 13.11
CA ALA A 802 0.12 1.22 13.29
C ALA A 802 0.86 -0.11 13.10
N GLY A 803 0.19 -1.26 13.28
CA GLY A 803 0.81 -2.60 13.27
C GLY A 803 1.34 -3.06 11.90
N ALA A 804 0.89 -2.40 10.83
CA ALA A 804 1.30 -2.69 9.45
C ALA A 804 2.38 -1.72 8.91
N PHE A 805 2.97 -0.87 9.76
CA PHE A 805 3.99 0.09 9.35
C PHE A 805 5.20 0.12 10.29
N GLY A 806 6.37 0.44 9.74
CA GLY A 806 7.56 0.81 10.51
C GLY A 806 7.38 2.19 11.16
N GLN A 807 7.84 2.33 12.42
CA GLN A 807 7.66 3.55 13.21
C GLN A 807 8.91 3.86 14.04
N LYS A 808 9.15 5.15 14.34
CA LYS A 808 10.25 5.62 15.19
C LYS A 808 11.61 5.11 14.69
N GLU A 809 12.34 4.34 15.49
CA GLU A 809 13.61 3.72 15.10
C GLU A 809 13.47 2.70 13.96
N LEU A 810 12.24 2.29 13.63
CA LEU A 810 11.93 1.41 12.49
C LEU A 810 11.43 2.16 11.25
N SER A 811 11.64 3.48 11.21
CA SER A 811 11.24 4.30 10.06
C SER A 811 12.16 4.09 8.86
N LEU A 812 11.68 4.47 7.68
CA LEU A 812 12.46 4.49 6.46
C LEU A 812 13.23 5.81 6.40
N GLU A 813 14.56 5.78 6.55
CA GLU A 813 15.37 7.01 6.46
C GLU A 813 15.25 7.65 5.05
N PRO A 814 15.20 9.00 4.94
CA PRO A 814 15.36 9.99 6.01
C PRO A 814 14.04 10.44 6.66
N TRP A 815 12.95 9.67 6.50
CA TRP A 815 11.64 10.00 7.04
C TRP A 815 11.45 9.40 8.43
N TYR A 816 10.92 10.20 9.35
CA TYR A 816 10.48 9.73 10.65
C TYR A 816 8.99 9.44 10.62
N ALA A 817 8.62 8.17 10.77
CA ALA A 817 7.25 7.72 10.80
C ALA A 817 6.72 7.68 12.24
N GLN A 818 5.65 8.44 12.50
CA GLN A 818 5.05 8.58 13.82
C GLN A 818 3.55 8.32 13.79
N SER A 819 3.05 7.51 14.71
CA SER A 819 1.61 7.30 14.85
C SER A 819 0.90 8.57 15.35
N ASP A 820 -0.15 8.96 14.65
CA ASP A 820 -1.14 9.94 15.11
C ASP A 820 -2.44 9.21 15.51
N THR A 821 -2.75 9.24 16.79
CA THR A 821 -3.91 8.54 17.36
C THR A 821 -5.23 9.32 17.22
N ALA A 822 -5.16 10.62 16.87
CA ALA A 822 -6.34 11.42 16.58
C ALA A 822 -6.96 11.00 15.24
N THR A 823 -6.09 10.74 14.26
CA THR A 823 -6.47 10.30 12.92
C THR A 823 -6.33 8.79 12.71
N GLU A 824 -5.71 8.03 13.62
CA GLU A 824 -5.36 6.61 13.41
C GLU A 824 -4.57 6.39 12.11
N SER A 825 -3.54 7.21 11.93
CA SER A 825 -2.64 7.16 10.79
C SER A 825 -1.18 7.13 11.23
N ILE A 826 -0.27 6.82 10.30
CA ILE A 826 1.16 7.04 10.46
C ILE A 826 1.53 8.30 9.68
N ALA A 827 1.97 9.34 10.36
CA ALA A 827 2.37 10.60 9.76
C ALA A 827 3.88 10.59 9.43
N THR A 828 4.21 11.15 8.27
CA THR A 828 5.56 11.50 7.83
C THR A 828 5.53 12.90 7.22
N VAL A 829 6.68 13.56 7.10
CA VAL A 829 6.79 14.88 6.45
C VAL A 829 7.66 14.76 5.21
N VAL A 830 7.28 15.47 4.15
CA VAL A 830 8.07 15.56 2.93
C VAL A 830 9.51 15.97 3.24
N HIS A 831 10.47 15.23 2.70
CA HIS A 831 11.88 15.45 2.94
C HIS A 831 12.39 16.61 2.07
N GLU A 832 13.01 17.60 2.71
CA GLU A 832 13.55 18.80 2.08
C GLU A 832 14.61 19.46 2.98
N HIS A 833 15.43 20.36 2.41
CA HIS A 833 16.45 21.12 3.15
C HIS A 833 15.82 22.32 3.81
N LEU A 834 15.63 22.18 5.12
CA LEU A 834 14.79 23.02 5.95
C LEU A 834 15.58 23.71 7.05
N SER A 835 16.59 23.08 7.66
CA SER A 835 17.39 23.62 8.77
C SER A 835 18.85 23.92 8.39
N ALA A 836 19.51 24.82 9.13
CA ALA A 836 20.94 25.06 8.96
C ALA A 836 21.83 23.93 9.50
N SER A 837 21.27 23.10 10.40
CA SER A 837 21.93 21.92 10.92
C SER A 837 22.00 20.78 9.90
N GLN A 838 21.24 20.88 8.80
CA GLN A 838 21.27 19.90 7.73
C GLN A 838 22.45 20.17 6.78
N THR A 839 23.40 19.24 6.68
CA THR A 839 24.58 19.30 5.80
C THR A 839 24.61 18.12 4.81
N GLU A 840 25.32 18.26 3.69
CA GLU A 840 25.40 17.22 2.64
C GLU A 840 25.89 15.86 3.18
N ASP A 841 26.78 15.86 4.19
CA ASP A 841 27.43 14.66 4.72
C ASP A 841 26.67 13.99 5.89
N THR A 842 25.65 14.64 6.48
CA THR A 842 24.96 14.16 7.70
C THR A 842 23.49 13.81 7.53
N ASP A 843 22.86 14.15 6.39
CA ASP A 843 21.39 14.26 6.32
C ASP A 843 20.70 13.53 5.16
N LEU A 844 21.41 12.65 4.45
CA LEU A 844 20.84 11.85 3.35
C LEU A 844 20.13 12.72 2.29
N PHE A 845 20.69 13.91 2.00
CA PHE A 845 20.20 14.90 1.02
C PHE A 845 20.41 14.46 -0.42
N GLU A 846 19.89 13.30 -0.72
CA GLU A 846 19.99 12.71 -2.04
C GLU A 846 18.86 13.25 -2.88
N LYS A 847 19.18 13.61 -4.13
CA LYS A 847 18.20 14.13 -5.09
C LYS A 847 16.99 13.19 -5.25
N THR A 848 17.18 11.90 -4.96
CA THR A 848 16.15 10.87 -4.98
C THR A 848 15.16 10.94 -3.82
N SER A 849 15.43 11.63 -2.71
CA SER A 849 14.51 11.74 -1.56
C SER A 849 13.80 13.09 -1.48
N LEU A 850 14.34 14.12 -2.12
CA LEU A 850 13.79 15.47 -2.12
C LEU A 850 12.36 15.52 -2.69
N GLY A 851 11.48 16.25 -2.02
CA GLY A 851 10.10 16.46 -2.48
C GLY A 851 9.18 15.24 -2.33
N ARG A 852 9.62 14.22 -1.58
CA ARG A 852 8.87 12.97 -1.38
C ARG A 852 8.62 12.70 0.10
N ALA A 853 7.59 11.90 0.36
CA ALA A 853 7.36 11.25 1.64
C ALA A 853 7.38 9.72 1.45
N ALA A 854 7.85 8.97 2.44
CA ALA A 854 7.87 7.51 2.37
C ALA A 854 7.76 6.84 3.74
N VAL A 855 7.37 5.56 3.74
CA VAL A 855 7.21 4.72 4.94
C VAL A 855 7.58 3.27 4.62
N TYR A 856 7.97 2.50 5.63
CA TYR A 856 7.99 1.03 5.52
C TYR A 856 6.58 0.47 5.76
N PHE A 857 6.04 -0.22 4.76
CA PHE A 857 4.91 -1.12 4.92
C PHE A 857 5.39 -2.50 5.36
N ASN A 858 4.81 -3.03 6.43
CA ASN A 858 5.21 -4.27 7.09
C ASN A 858 3.96 -5.14 7.36
N PRO A 859 3.44 -5.89 6.36
CA PRO A 859 2.26 -6.72 6.53
C PRO A 859 2.52 -7.99 7.39
N SER A 860 1.50 -8.83 7.57
CA SER A 860 1.63 -10.11 8.29
C SER A 860 2.35 -11.19 7.47
N ILE A 861 2.66 -12.34 8.11
CA ILE A 861 3.11 -13.58 7.44
C ILE A 861 1.96 -14.56 7.14
N ILE A 862 0.72 -14.13 7.36
CA ILE A 862 -0.45 -15.00 7.28
C ILE A 862 -1.02 -14.97 5.87
N ALA A 863 -1.02 -16.12 5.21
CA ALA A 863 -1.51 -16.21 3.84
C ALA A 863 -3.02 -15.92 3.79
N GLY A 864 -3.43 -15.13 2.80
CA GLY A 864 -4.79 -14.66 2.62
C GLY A 864 -5.11 -13.33 3.32
N ASP A 865 -4.27 -12.87 4.27
CA ASP A 865 -4.38 -11.49 4.79
C ASP A 865 -4.18 -10.50 3.63
N GLY A 866 -4.96 -9.43 3.63
CA GLY A 866 -5.01 -8.48 2.52
C GLY A 866 -5.01 -7.02 2.95
N TYR A 867 -4.36 -6.18 2.16
CA TYR A 867 -4.13 -4.78 2.47
C TYR A 867 -4.23 -3.90 1.23
N ARG A 868 -4.61 -2.66 1.45
CA ARG A 868 -4.51 -1.57 0.48
C ARG A 868 -4.02 -0.33 1.20
N ILE A 869 -2.89 0.23 0.78
CA ILE A 869 -2.28 1.39 1.42
C ILE A 869 -2.87 2.67 0.83
N ARG A 870 -3.03 3.70 1.65
CA ARG A 870 -3.38 5.06 1.23
C ARG A 870 -2.35 6.05 1.74
N ALA A 871 -2.00 7.01 0.89
CA ALA A 871 -1.29 8.22 1.23
C ALA A 871 -2.22 9.43 1.04
N GLU A 872 -2.31 10.29 2.05
CA GLU A 872 -3.16 11.50 2.05
C GLU A 872 -2.35 12.69 2.58
N VAL A 873 -2.33 13.80 1.85
CA VAL A 873 -1.75 15.05 2.37
C VAL A 873 -2.70 15.63 3.40
N ASN A 874 -2.23 15.79 4.63
CA ASN A 874 -3.05 16.29 5.72
C ASN A 874 -2.56 17.67 6.19
N PHE A 875 -3.42 18.69 6.08
CA PHE A 875 -3.15 20.05 6.54
C PHE A 875 -3.61 20.22 7.99
N GLU A 876 -3.10 19.37 8.87
CA GLU A 876 -3.33 19.43 10.32
C GLU A 876 -2.03 19.22 11.10
N LYS A 877 -1.90 19.97 12.19
CA LYS A 877 -0.78 19.89 13.12
C LYS A 877 -0.78 18.55 13.86
N PHE A 878 0.40 18.06 14.22
CA PHE A 878 0.55 16.95 15.16
C PHE A 878 1.83 17.09 15.98
N SER A 879 1.95 16.28 17.03
CA SER A 879 3.10 16.32 17.91
C SER A 879 4.42 16.14 17.14
N GLY A 880 5.26 17.19 17.13
CA GLY A 880 6.52 17.22 16.39
C GLY A 880 6.45 17.94 15.03
N TYR A 881 5.27 18.40 14.59
CA TYR A 881 5.07 19.14 13.35
C TYR A 881 4.01 20.24 13.52
N GLU A 882 4.50 21.47 13.77
CA GLU A 882 3.69 22.66 14.05
C GLU A 882 3.91 23.74 12.99
N PHE A 883 3.82 23.37 11.71
CA PHE A 883 4.15 24.27 10.61
C PHE A 883 3.18 25.49 10.55
N PRO A 884 3.68 26.74 10.53
CA PRO A 884 2.81 27.92 10.71
C PRO A 884 1.76 28.16 9.62
N ASN A 885 2.03 27.75 8.37
CA ASN A 885 1.16 28.05 7.23
C ASN A 885 0.04 27.01 7.01
N ILE A 886 -0.13 26.04 7.93
CA ILE A 886 -1.08 24.93 7.78
C ILE A 886 -2.53 25.40 7.59
N GLU A 887 -2.99 26.39 8.35
CA GLU A 887 -4.38 26.84 8.28
C GLU A 887 -4.71 27.50 6.93
N GLN A 888 -3.74 28.21 6.35
CA GLN A 888 -3.85 28.82 5.03
C GLN A 888 -3.88 27.74 3.94
N LEU A 889 -3.05 26.71 4.07
CA LEU A 889 -3.08 25.56 3.14
C LEU A 889 -4.40 24.80 3.27
N LYS A 890 -4.87 24.52 4.49
CA LYS A 890 -6.17 23.87 4.75
C LYS A 890 -7.30 24.66 4.09
N ALA A 891 -7.27 25.99 4.19
CA ALA A 891 -8.25 26.84 3.55
C ALA A 891 -8.22 26.76 2.01
N ARG A 892 -7.02 26.58 1.42
CA ARG A 892 -6.82 26.43 -0.02
C ARG A 892 -7.18 25.05 -0.53
N TYR A 893 -7.05 24.01 0.28
CA TYR A 893 -7.32 22.62 -0.10
C TYR A 893 -8.54 22.08 0.67
N PRO A 894 -9.78 22.48 0.29
CA PRO A 894 -10.99 21.85 0.85
C PRO A 894 -11.08 20.36 0.50
N ILE A 895 -10.31 19.93 -0.50
CA ILE A 895 -10.10 18.54 -0.88
C ILE A 895 -8.60 18.24 -0.77
N ALA A 896 -8.26 17.23 0.02
CA ALA A 896 -6.88 16.77 0.17
C ALA A 896 -6.41 15.96 -1.07
N PRO A 897 -5.16 16.15 -1.54
CA PRO A 897 -4.52 15.24 -2.46
C PRO A 897 -4.34 13.84 -1.82
N THR A 898 -4.73 12.79 -2.54
CA THR A 898 -4.62 11.41 -2.07
C THR A 898 -4.15 10.45 -3.16
N ALA A 899 -3.59 9.32 -2.75
CA ALA A 899 -3.43 8.13 -3.59
C ALA A 899 -3.74 6.85 -2.81
N THR A 900 -4.12 5.82 -3.54
CA THR A 900 -4.45 4.51 -2.99
C THR A 900 -3.77 3.43 -3.83
N SER A 901 -3.26 2.39 -3.17
CA SER A 901 -2.50 1.34 -3.85
C SER A 901 -3.41 0.33 -4.55
N ALA A 902 -2.82 -0.50 -5.41
CA ALA A 902 -3.37 -1.81 -5.77
C ALA A 902 -3.73 -2.65 -4.53
N ARG A 903 -4.57 -3.66 -4.74
CA ARG A 903 -4.90 -4.67 -3.74
C ARG A 903 -3.70 -5.58 -3.53
N MET A 904 -3.23 -5.70 -2.30
CA MET A 904 -2.09 -6.55 -1.96
C MET A 904 -2.55 -7.72 -1.11
N ARG A 905 -2.25 -8.95 -1.53
CA ARG A 905 -2.62 -10.17 -0.80
C ARG A 905 -1.39 -10.99 -0.46
N ILE A 906 -1.29 -11.43 0.79
CA ILE A 906 -0.20 -12.28 1.24
C ILE A 906 -0.40 -13.70 0.69
N TRP A 907 0.62 -14.24 0.04
CA TRP A 907 0.72 -15.66 -0.28
C TRP A 907 1.99 -16.25 0.28
N ARG A 908 1.92 -17.51 0.70
CA ARG A 908 3.09 -18.28 1.11
C ARG A 908 3.72 -18.95 -0.11
N ARG A 909 5.00 -18.68 -0.34
CA ARG A 909 5.78 -19.28 -1.43
C ARG A 909 6.59 -20.45 -0.92
N SER A 910 6.42 -21.61 -1.53
CA SER A 910 7.32 -22.75 -1.32
C SER A 910 7.95 -23.13 -2.65
N SER A 911 9.10 -23.82 -2.62
CA SER A 911 9.85 -24.11 -3.84
C SER A 911 10.25 -25.57 -3.98
N ILE A 912 10.40 -25.99 -5.23
CA ILE A 912 10.84 -27.32 -5.65
C ILE A 912 12.00 -27.12 -6.61
N ARG A 913 13.12 -27.79 -6.39
CA ARG A 913 14.33 -27.59 -7.20
C ARG A 913 14.61 -28.74 -8.16
N GLY A 914 14.13 -29.92 -7.82
CA GLY A 914 14.22 -31.04 -8.73
C GLY A 914 13.54 -32.30 -8.23
N PHE A 915 13.59 -33.29 -9.09
CA PHE A 915 12.96 -34.58 -8.87
C PHE A 915 13.86 -35.70 -9.36
N MET A 916 13.78 -36.85 -8.71
CA MET A 916 14.50 -38.06 -9.06
C MET A 916 13.55 -39.25 -9.09
N CYS A 917 13.77 -40.14 -10.05
CA CYS A 917 13.15 -41.46 -10.06
C CYS A 917 14.19 -42.51 -9.63
N TRP A 918 13.95 -43.22 -8.53
CA TRP A 918 14.73 -44.38 -8.09
C TRP A 918 14.03 -45.66 -8.50
N GLY A 919 14.21 -46.03 -9.76
CA GLY A 919 13.63 -47.22 -10.36
C GLY A 919 13.36 -47.05 -11.84
N VAL A 920 12.26 -47.60 -12.33
CA VAL A 920 11.79 -47.45 -13.70
C VAL A 920 11.43 -45.98 -13.93
N ASP A 921 12.09 -45.38 -14.93
CA ASP A 921 12.02 -43.96 -15.23
C ASP A 921 10.70 -43.52 -15.90
N ARG A 922 9.58 -43.63 -15.16
CA ARG A 922 8.23 -43.30 -15.65
C ARG A 922 7.81 -41.84 -15.44
N GLY A 923 8.57 -41.08 -14.63
CA GLY A 923 8.53 -39.62 -14.52
C GLY A 923 7.13 -39.00 -14.48
N HIS A 924 6.29 -39.38 -13.52
CA HIS A 924 4.90 -38.91 -13.46
C HIS A 924 4.76 -37.48 -12.93
N TRP A 925 5.77 -36.99 -12.19
CA TRP A 925 5.73 -35.69 -11.51
C TRP A 925 5.42 -34.48 -12.43
N PRO A 926 6.09 -34.25 -13.58
CA PRO A 926 5.84 -33.07 -14.39
C PRO A 926 4.38 -32.93 -14.85
N GLY A 927 3.64 -34.05 -14.98
CA GLY A 927 2.23 -34.05 -15.35
C GLY A 927 1.25 -33.82 -14.19
N TYR A 928 1.71 -33.89 -12.92
CA TYR A 928 0.86 -33.84 -11.73
C TYR A 928 1.02 -32.57 -10.89
N ILE A 929 2.05 -31.75 -11.15
CA ILE A 929 2.32 -30.57 -10.33
C ILE A 929 1.15 -29.59 -10.31
N ASP A 930 0.49 -29.35 -11.45
CA ASP A 930 -0.59 -28.37 -11.52
C ASP A 930 -1.80 -28.85 -10.73
N SER A 931 -2.19 -30.12 -10.89
CA SER A 931 -3.21 -30.76 -10.07
C SER A 931 -2.87 -30.71 -8.57
N MET A 932 -1.59 -30.90 -8.20
CA MET A 932 -1.14 -30.78 -6.81
C MET A 932 -1.28 -29.34 -6.29
N ARG A 933 -0.83 -28.34 -7.06
CA ARG A 933 -0.88 -26.91 -6.71
C ARG A 933 -2.31 -26.46 -6.40
N GLU A 934 -3.31 -26.96 -7.14
CA GLU A 934 -4.72 -26.63 -6.90
C GLU A 934 -5.18 -26.89 -5.45
N HIS A 935 -4.70 -27.97 -4.80
CA HIS A 935 -5.10 -28.26 -3.42
C HIS A 935 -4.62 -27.20 -2.41
N TYR A 936 -3.50 -26.51 -2.71
CA TYR A 936 -2.86 -25.51 -1.85
C TYR A 936 -3.23 -24.06 -2.18
N LYS A 937 -3.74 -23.78 -3.38
CA LYS A 937 -4.21 -22.44 -3.77
C LYS A 937 -5.29 -21.90 -2.82
N ALA A 938 -6.19 -22.76 -2.33
CA ALA A 938 -7.19 -22.40 -1.32
C ALA A 938 -6.56 -21.89 0.01
N ALA A 939 -5.35 -22.35 0.36
CA ALA A 939 -4.56 -21.84 1.48
C ALA A 939 -3.68 -20.64 1.12
N HIS A 940 -3.76 -20.11 -0.11
CA HIS A 940 -2.85 -19.08 -0.61
C HIS A 940 -1.38 -19.50 -0.47
N THR A 941 -1.12 -20.79 -0.72
CA THR A 941 0.22 -21.37 -0.74
C THR A 941 0.52 -21.79 -2.18
N TYR A 942 1.64 -21.32 -2.72
CA TYR A 942 2.03 -21.60 -4.10
C TYR A 942 3.41 -22.24 -4.17
N PHE A 943 3.55 -23.24 -5.04
CA PHE A 943 4.80 -23.99 -5.26
C PHE A 943 5.42 -23.57 -6.58
N ILE A 944 6.68 -23.13 -6.56
CA ILE A 944 7.42 -22.69 -7.75
C ILE A 944 8.65 -23.56 -8.00
N TYR A 945 9.12 -23.55 -9.24
CA TYR A 945 10.42 -24.13 -9.58
C TYR A 945 11.53 -23.13 -9.29
N GLU A 946 12.51 -23.55 -8.50
CA GLU A 946 13.58 -22.66 -8.06
C GLU A 946 14.81 -22.74 -8.97
N GLY A 947 15.14 -21.61 -9.58
CA GLY A 947 16.31 -21.46 -10.44
C GLY A 947 16.08 -21.80 -11.92
N SER A 948 14.89 -22.26 -12.31
CA SER A 948 14.43 -22.33 -13.70
C SER A 948 12.91 -22.56 -13.79
N SER A 949 12.31 -22.36 -14.96
CA SER A 949 10.89 -22.65 -15.23
C SER A 949 10.53 -24.14 -15.24
N VAL A 950 11.51 -25.02 -15.07
CA VAL A 950 11.33 -26.48 -14.93
C VAL A 950 12.14 -27.04 -13.76
N PRO A 951 11.69 -28.12 -13.09
CA PRO A 951 12.46 -28.74 -12.03
C PRO A 951 13.61 -29.54 -12.66
N ARG A 952 14.79 -29.54 -12.02
CA ARG A 952 15.91 -30.37 -12.48
C ARG A 952 15.57 -31.86 -12.29
N ARG A 953 15.71 -32.65 -13.35
CA ARG A 953 15.61 -34.12 -13.27
C ARG A 953 16.96 -34.70 -12.86
N PHE A 954 16.95 -35.70 -11.99
CA PHE A 954 18.12 -36.49 -11.60
C PHE A 954 17.86 -37.97 -11.82
N ALA A 955 18.87 -38.69 -12.27
CA ALA A 955 18.94 -40.14 -12.19
C ALA A 955 19.53 -40.56 -10.83
N VAL A 956 19.22 -41.78 -10.38
CA VAL A 956 19.89 -42.37 -9.20
C VAL A 956 21.40 -42.35 -9.35
N THR A 957 21.90 -42.61 -10.56
CA THR A 957 23.34 -42.59 -10.85
C THR A 957 23.98 -41.22 -10.68
N ASP A 958 23.20 -40.14 -10.79
CA ASP A 958 23.74 -38.79 -10.59
C ASP A 958 24.05 -38.53 -9.11
N VAL A 959 23.33 -39.17 -8.18
CA VAL A 959 23.33 -38.82 -6.74
C VAL A 959 23.85 -39.97 -5.87
N PHE A 960 23.52 -41.21 -6.22
CA PHE A 960 23.78 -42.42 -5.47
C PHE A 960 24.09 -43.62 -6.38
N ASP A 961 25.14 -43.44 -7.18
CA ASP A 961 25.63 -44.41 -8.17
C ASP A 961 25.94 -45.83 -7.64
N PRO A 962 25.23 -46.87 -8.12
CA PRO A 962 25.55 -48.27 -7.86
C PRO A 962 26.97 -48.69 -8.27
N ALA A 963 27.57 -48.06 -9.29
CA ALA A 963 28.93 -48.37 -9.72
C ALA A 963 30.01 -47.80 -8.77
N ASN A 964 29.63 -46.89 -7.86
CA ASN A 964 30.55 -46.27 -6.91
C ASN A 964 30.62 -47.06 -5.59
N ASN A 965 31.79 -47.64 -5.31
CA ASN A 965 32.04 -48.43 -4.09
C ASN A 965 31.79 -47.65 -2.78
N THR A 966 32.03 -46.34 -2.77
CA THR A 966 31.73 -45.49 -1.61
C THR A 966 30.23 -45.36 -1.39
N HIS A 967 29.43 -45.18 -2.45
CA HIS A 967 27.98 -45.13 -2.35
C HIS A 967 27.39 -46.48 -1.92
N GLN A 968 27.89 -47.58 -2.48
CA GLN A 968 27.51 -48.93 -2.03
C GLN A 968 27.80 -49.14 -0.54
N THR A 969 28.95 -48.68 -0.06
CA THR A 969 29.33 -48.79 1.36
C THR A 969 28.40 -47.95 2.25
N ILE A 970 28.11 -46.70 1.87
CA ILE A 970 27.17 -45.82 2.57
C ILE A 970 25.80 -46.49 2.65
N TYR A 971 25.26 -46.97 1.52
CA TYR A 971 23.96 -47.63 1.45
C TYR A 971 23.85 -48.78 2.46
N LYS A 972 24.81 -49.71 2.39
CA LYS A 972 24.83 -50.92 3.22
C LYS A 972 24.99 -50.60 4.71
N ASN A 973 25.87 -49.66 5.05
CA ASN A 973 26.11 -49.29 6.44
C ASN A 973 24.89 -48.58 7.06
N ILE A 974 24.24 -47.70 6.30
CA ILE A 974 23.01 -47.05 6.74
C ILE A 974 21.93 -48.08 7.09
N ILE A 975 21.71 -49.06 6.19
CA ILE A 975 20.71 -50.11 6.44
C ILE A 975 21.10 -50.92 7.67
N LYS A 976 22.34 -51.42 7.73
CA LYS A 976 22.89 -52.18 8.86
C LYS A 976 22.68 -51.46 10.20
N ASN A 977 23.03 -50.17 10.28
CA ASN A 977 23.02 -49.41 11.54
C ASN A 977 21.62 -49.09 12.05
N ASN A 978 20.61 -49.15 11.18
CA ASN A 978 19.24 -48.83 11.52
C ASN A 978 18.32 -50.05 11.63
N THR A 979 18.75 -51.23 11.13
CA THR A 979 17.99 -52.48 11.28
C THR A 979 18.35 -53.25 12.55
N THR A 980 17.37 -53.92 13.16
CA THR A 980 17.56 -54.65 14.44
C THR A 980 17.86 -56.15 14.27
N SER A 981 17.53 -56.77 13.14
CA SER A 981 17.72 -58.20 12.91
C SER A 981 19.14 -58.54 12.39
N PRO A 982 19.85 -59.52 12.97
CA PRO A 982 21.18 -59.94 12.50
C PRO A 982 21.24 -60.32 11.01
N LEU A 983 20.18 -60.96 10.49
CA LEU A 983 20.07 -61.36 9.10
C LEU A 983 19.87 -60.15 8.17
N LEU A 984 19.09 -59.16 8.62
CA LEU A 984 18.84 -57.93 7.88
C LEU A 984 20.00 -56.93 8.01
N SER A 985 20.83 -57.02 9.04
CA SER A 985 22.02 -56.18 9.20
C SER A 985 23.26 -56.69 8.44
N ASN A 986 23.16 -57.86 7.79
CA ASN A 986 24.27 -58.47 7.06
C ASN A 986 24.49 -57.80 5.69
N THR A 987 25.52 -56.97 5.59
CA THR A 987 25.86 -56.19 4.39
C THR A 987 26.26 -57.04 3.18
N ALA A 988 26.73 -58.28 3.39
CA ALA A 988 27.06 -59.20 2.29
C ALA A 988 25.81 -59.68 1.52
N ARG A 989 24.62 -59.54 2.13
CA ARG A 989 23.34 -59.88 1.49
C ARG A 989 22.68 -58.72 0.76
N MET A 990 23.29 -57.53 0.78
CA MET A 990 22.71 -56.30 0.26
C MET A 990 23.38 -55.87 -1.04
N GLU A 991 22.60 -55.28 -1.95
CA GLU A 991 23.08 -54.67 -3.18
C GLU A 991 22.38 -53.32 -3.41
N LEU A 992 23.15 -52.28 -3.73
CA LEU A 992 22.62 -51.01 -4.21
C LEU A 992 22.30 -51.17 -5.71
N ARG A 993 21.07 -50.87 -6.11
CA ARG A 993 20.58 -51.04 -7.48
C ARG A 993 19.97 -49.73 -7.99
N ALA A 994 20.02 -49.52 -9.30
CA ALA A 994 19.35 -48.39 -9.95
C ALA A 994 17.84 -48.63 -10.11
N ASP A 995 17.42 -49.89 -10.26
CA ASP A 995 16.06 -50.26 -10.65
C ASP A 995 15.06 -50.31 -9.49
N ASP A 996 15.52 -50.37 -8.24
CA ASP A 996 14.66 -50.44 -7.06
C ASP A 996 15.42 -50.09 -5.77
N ILE A 997 14.70 -49.65 -4.74
CA ILE A 997 15.28 -49.24 -3.46
C ILE A 997 15.49 -50.42 -2.49
N TRP A 998 15.04 -51.64 -2.82
CA TRP A 998 15.04 -52.77 -1.89
C TRP A 998 16.44 -53.42 -1.80
N PRO A 999 17.07 -53.47 -0.61
CA PRO A 999 18.46 -53.93 -0.50
C PRO A 999 18.68 -55.37 -0.94
N TRP A 1000 17.61 -56.18 -0.90
CA TRP A 1000 17.64 -57.61 -1.18
C TRP A 1000 16.94 -57.97 -2.49
N GLY A 1001 16.67 -57.01 -3.39
CA GLY A 1001 15.92 -57.25 -4.64
C GLY A 1001 16.58 -58.22 -5.64
N HIS A 1002 17.90 -58.45 -5.49
CA HIS A 1002 18.63 -59.45 -6.27
C HIS A 1002 18.42 -60.88 -5.78
N ARG A 1003 17.95 -61.07 -4.55
CA ARG A 1003 17.82 -62.40 -3.94
C ARG A 1003 16.43 -62.98 -4.19
N ASP A 1004 16.38 -64.30 -4.36
CA ASP A 1004 15.12 -65.04 -4.47
C ASP A 1004 14.24 -64.92 -3.22
N ASP A 1005 14.84 -64.82 -2.04
CA ASP A 1005 14.17 -64.75 -0.73
C ASP A 1005 13.77 -63.33 -0.31
N MET A 1006 14.08 -62.31 -1.12
CA MET A 1006 13.82 -60.89 -0.83
C MET A 1006 14.30 -60.42 0.57
N GLY A 1007 15.26 -61.13 1.18
CA GLY A 1007 15.78 -60.83 2.53
C GLY A 1007 14.99 -61.44 3.70
N LYS A 1008 13.94 -62.23 3.47
CA LYS A 1008 13.12 -62.87 4.53
C LYS A 1008 12.89 -64.36 4.23
N GLU A 1009 13.53 -65.23 5.01
CA GLU A 1009 13.51 -66.68 4.77
C GLU A 1009 12.19 -67.36 5.21
N TRP A 1010 11.60 -66.99 6.37
CA TRP A 1010 10.29 -67.49 6.88
C TRP A 1010 9.65 -66.54 7.90
N ILE A 1011 8.31 -66.39 7.90
CA ILE A 1011 7.57 -65.66 8.95
C ILE A 1011 6.28 -66.42 9.29
N SER A 1012 6.13 -66.85 10.55
CA SER A 1012 4.92 -67.48 11.10
C SER A 1012 3.93 -66.45 11.63
N ASN A 1013 2.63 -66.79 11.65
CA ASN A 1013 1.62 -66.04 12.39
C ASN A 1013 0.60 -67.03 13.00
N GLU A 1014 0.46 -67.03 14.32
CA GLU A 1014 -0.54 -67.82 15.04
C GLU A 1014 -1.84 -67.01 15.25
N GLY A 1015 -2.98 -67.63 14.91
CA GLY A 1015 -4.28 -67.40 15.58
C GLY A 1015 -5.12 -66.15 15.25
N ILE A 1016 -5.65 -65.96 14.02
CA ILE A 1016 -6.85 -65.11 13.74
C ILE A 1016 -7.63 -65.65 12.51
N LEU A 1017 -8.98 -65.61 12.52
CA LEU A 1017 -9.89 -66.23 11.55
C LEU A 1017 -10.15 -65.48 10.20
N ASN A 1018 -9.53 -64.32 9.92
CA ASN A 1018 -9.81 -63.54 8.69
C ASN A 1018 -8.59 -63.45 7.72
N PRO A 1019 -8.62 -64.12 6.55
CA PRO A 1019 -7.51 -64.18 5.60
C PRO A 1019 -7.03 -62.82 5.06
N ARG A 1020 -7.93 -61.87 4.81
CA ARG A 1020 -7.59 -60.55 4.24
C ARG A 1020 -6.88 -59.65 5.26
N MET A 1021 -7.27 -59.79 6.52
CA MET A 1021 -6.71 -59.03 7.65
C MET A 1021 -5.35 -59.62 8.10
N LEU A 1022 -5.23 -60.95 8.10
CA LEU A 1022 -3.98 -61.68 8.32
C LEU A 1022 -2.87 -61.25 7.35
N TYR A 1023 -3.19 -61.20 6.05
CA TYR A 1023 -2.25 -60.78 5.01
C TYR A 1023 -1.73 -59.34 5.23
N LYS A 1024 -2.63 -58.38 5.52
CA LYS A 1024 -2.23 -56.98 5.79
C LYS A 1024 -1.38 -56.85 7.06
N LYS A 1025 -1.76 -57.54 8.14
CA LYS A 1025 -1.00 -57.55 9.40
C LYS A 1025 0.38 -58.20 9.22
N TRP A 1026 0.46 -59.29 8.47
CA TRP A 1026 1.72 -59.96 8.11
C TRP A 1026 2.64 -59.06 7.29
N LEU A 1027 2.12 -58.46 6.22
CA LEU A 1027 2.92 -57.59 5.35
C LEU A 1027 3.43 -56.37 6.12
N ASN A 1028 2.58 -55.76 6.96
CA ASN A 1028 2.95 -54.57 7.72
C ASN A 1028 3.88 -54.89 8.90
N GLY A 1029 3.61 -55.93 9.68
CA GLY A 1029 4.34 -56.27 10.90
C GLY A 1029 5.55 -57.20 10.70
N GLY A 1030 5.51 -58.09 9.70
CA GLY A 1030 6.56 -59.08 9.45
C GLY A 1030 7.57 -58.65 8.38
N VAL A 1031 7.14 -57.86 7.39
CA VAL A 1031 7.99 -57.36 6.31
C VAL A 1031 8.28 -55.88 6.50
N ILE A 1032 7.29 -55.00 6.30
CA ILE A 1032 7.48 -53.54 6.19
C ILE A 1032 8.06 -52.91 7.47
N SER A 1033 7.53 -53.23 8.65
CA SER A 1033 7.98 -52.64 9.92
C SER A 1033 9.42 -53.00 10.28
N PRO A 1034 9.83 -54.28 10.30
CA PRO A 1034 11.20 -54.68 10.65
C PRO A 1034 12.20 -54.55 9.49
N THR A 1035 11.84 -53.94 8.36
CA THR A 1035 12.78 -53.63 7.27
C THR A 1035 12.66 -52.16 6.86
N TRP A 1036 11.74 -51.83 5.96
CA TRP A 1036 11.57 -50.50 5.36
C TRP A 1036 11.44 -49.41 6.42
N ARG A 1037 10.58 -49.59 7.44
CA ARG A 1037 10.38 -48.56 8.47
C ARG A 1037 11.60 -48.34 9.36
N GLU A 1038 12.46 -49.34 9.53
CA GLU A 1038 13.70 -49.24 10.31
C GLU A 1038 14.76 -48.40 9.57
N PHE A 1039 15.07 -48.72 8.31
CA PHE A 1039 16.19 -48.07 7.61
C PHE A 1039 15.83 -46.86 6.73
N ARG A 1040 14.58 -46.73 6.25
CA ARG A 1040 14.20 -45.72 5.24
C ARG A 1040 14.63 -44.30 5.61
N THR A 1041 14.50 -43.95 6.88
CA THR A 1041 14.78 -42.61 7.38
C THR A 1041 16.26 -42.25 7.24
N GLY A 1042 17.16 -43.16 7.64
CA GLY A 1042 18.60 -42.96 7.49
C GLY A 1042 19.02 -42.95 6.02
N LEU A 1043 18.41 -43.81 5.19
CA LEU A 1043 18.69 -43.87 3.76
C LEU A 1043 18.28 -42.59 3.02
N LEU A 1044 17.09 -42.07 3.33
CA LEU A 1044 16.59 -40.84 2.71
C LEU A 1044 17.40 -39.62 3.16
N LEU A 1045 17.83 -39.55 4.43
CA LEU A 1045 18.74 -38.48 4.89
C LEU A 1045 20.14 -38.58 4.24
N ALA A 1046 20.65 -39.79 4.01
CA ALA A 1046 21.89 -39.99 3.24
C ALA A 1046 21.75 -39.48 1.80
N LEU A 1047 20.60 -39.73 1.19
CA LEU A 1047 20.26 -39.28 -0.16
C LEU A 1047 20.13 -37.76 -0.24
N VAL A 1048 19.44 -37.14 0.72
CA VAL A 1048 19.39 -35.68 0.92
C VAL A 1048 20.80 -35.13 1.04
N LYS A 1049 21.67 -35.73 1.88
CA LYS A 1049 23.07 -35.33 2.03
C LYS A 1049 23.85 -35.35 0.70
N GLN A 1050 23.56 -36.27 -0.23
CA GLN A 1050 24.21 -36.28 -1.55
C GLN A 1050 23.62 -35.25 -2.52
N PHE A 1051 22.30 -35.04 -2.50
CA PHE A 1051 21.69 -33.90 -3.21
C PHE A 1051 22.26 -32.57 -2.74
N GLU A 1052 22.52 -32.42 -1.45
CA GLU A 1052 23.06 -31.19 -0.86
C GLU A 1052 24.41 -30.86 -1.48
N LYS A 1053 25.31 -31.83 -1.61
CA LYS A 1053 26.64 -31.67 -2.21
C LYS A 1053 26.60 -31.19 -3.66
N GLN A 1054 25.53 -31.50 -4.39
CA GLN A 1054 25.32 -30.97 -5.75
C GLN A 1054 24.78 -29.53 -5.75
N GLY A 1055 24.45 -28.99 -4.59
CA GLY A 1055 23.94 -27.64 -4.40
C GLY A 1055 22.49 -27.47 -4.78
N VAL A 1056 21.67 -28.53 -4.70
CA VAL A 1056 20.30 -28.55 -5.22
C VAL A 1056 19.21 -28.47 -4.15
N LEU A 1057 19.53 -28.55 -2.86
CA LEU A 1057 18.55 -28.61 -1.76
C LEU A 1057 18.19 -27.24 -1.12
N ARG A 1058 17.89 -26.23 -1.93
CA ARG A 1058 17.40 -24.91 -1.41
C ARG A 1058 15.89 -24.78 -1.34
N GLY A 1059 15.23 -25.76 -1.93
CA GLY A 1059 13.81 -26.03 -1.78
C GLY A 1059 13.64 -27.52 -1.59
N HIS A 1060 12.50 -28.02 -2.00
CA HIS A 1060 12.18 -29.42 -1.85
C HIS A 1060 12.70 -30.24 -3.03
N THR A 1061 13.16 -31.46 -2.72
CA THR A 1061 13.50 -32.46 -3.72
C THR A 1061 12.49 -33.59 -3.68
N LEU A 1062 12.01 -33.95 -4.86
CA LEU A 1062 11.02 -34.98 -5.03
C LEU A 1062 11.69 -36.29 -5.37
N ILE A 1063 11.26 -37.36 -4.74
CA ILE A 1063 11.80 -38.68 -5.00
C ILE A 1063 10.64 -39.61 -5.27
N GLU A 1064 10.52 -40.03 -6.51
CA GLU A 1064 9.67 -41.13 -6.92
C GLU A 1064 10.52 -42.41 -6.88
N PHE A 1065 10.01 -43.54 -6.39
CA PHE A 1065 10.79 -44.77 -6.30
C PHE A 1065 9.96 -46.03 -6.60
N ASP A 1066 10.65 -47.04 -7.16
CA ASP A 1066 10.16 -48.40 -7.19
C ASP A 1066 10.60 -49.15 -5.95
N ALA A 1067 9.62 -49.75 -5.31
CA ALA A 1067 9.77 -50.34 -3.99
C ALA A 1067 10.62 -51.61 -3.98
N SER A 1068 10.48 -52.46 -5.00
CA SER A 1068 11.25 -53.69 -5.21
C SER A 1068 10.97 -54.20 -6.64
N PRO A 1069 11.71 -55.21 -7.13
CA PRO A 1069 11.28 -55.97 -8.30
C PRO A 1069 9.93 -56.65 -8.05
N PRO A 1070 9.22 -57.11 -9.10
CA PRO A 1070 7.97 -57.84 -8.94
C PRO A 1070 8.14 -59.04 -8.00
N VAL A 1071 7.18 -59.21 -7.09
CA VAL A 1071 7.23 -60.25 -6.06
C VAL A 1071 5.98 -61.11 -6.09
N LYS A 1072 6.13 -62.36 -5.66
CA LYS A 1072 5.00 -63.25 -5.40
C LYS A 1072 5.03 -63.72 -3.95
N LEU A 1073 3.84 -63.73 -3.37
CA LEU A 1073 3.59 -64.20 -2.03
C LEU A 1073 2.96 -65.59 -2.10
N LEU A 1074 3.57 -66.56 -1.41
CA LEU A 1074 3.09 -67.94 -1.33
C LEU A 1074 2.51 -68.22 0.06
N LYS A 1075 1.38 -68.93 0.09
CA LYS A 1075 0.71 -69.35 1.32
C LYS A 1075 0.89 -70.84 1.54
N TYR A 1076 1.40 -71.18 2.72
CA TYR A 1076 1.56 -72.55 3.17
C TYR A 1076 0.73 -72.81 4.43
N THR A 1077 0.23 -74.02 4.59
CA THR A 1077 -0.45 -74.48 5.81
C THR A 1077 0.32 -75.62 6.44
N CYS A 1078 0.34 -75.71 7.77
CA CYS A 1078 0.91 -76.89 8.43
C CYS A 1078 -0.04 -78.08 8.30
N ASN A 1079 0.45 -79.24 7.83
CA ASN A 1079 -0.36 -80.45 7.67
C ASN A 1079 -0.88 -81.02 9.00
N GLY A 1080 -0.25 -80.70 10.13
CA GLY A 1080 -0.65 -81.14 11.47
C GLY A 1080 -1.54 -80.17 12.26
N HIS A 1081 -1.81 -78.96 11.74
CA HIS A 1081 -2.63 -77.96 12.44
C HIS A 1081 -3.30 -76.99 11.44
N THR A 1082 -4.64 -77.00 11.36
CA THR A 1082 -5.42 -76.17 10.42
C THR A 1082 -5.37 -74.67 10.72
N THR A 1083 -4.82 -74.28 11.88
CA THR A 1083 -4.75 -72.89 12.33
C THR A 1083 -3.44 -72.19 11.98
N HIS A 1084 -2.39 -72.91 11.56
CA HIS A 1084 -1.06 -72.34 11.32
C HIS A 1084 -0.84 -72.08 9.84
N THR A 1085 -0.82 -70.79 9.46
CA THR A 1085 -0.54 -70.34 8.10
C THR A 1085 0.81 -69.64 8.05
N TYR A 1086 1.63 -70.05 7.10
CA TYR A 1086 2.93 -69.44 6.82
C TYR A 1086 2.89 -68.72 5.49
N TRP A 1087 3.57 -67.59 5.43
CA TRP A 1087 3.65 -66.76 4.23
C TRP A 1087 5.11 -66.62 3.83
N LYS A 1088 5.40 -66.86 2.55
CA LYS A 1088 6.74 -66.72 1.99
C LYS A 1088 6.75 -65.70 0.88
N LEU A 1089 7.59 -64.68 1.03
CA LEU A 1089 7.84 -63.67 0.02
C LEU A 1089 9.00 -64.13 -0.86
N ILE A 1090 8.81 -64.19 -2.17
CA ILE A 1090 9.87 -64.48 -3.12
C ILE A 1090 9.79 -63.55 -4.34
N LYS A 1091 10.91 -63.42 -5.04
CA LYS A 1091 10.96 -62.70 -6.31
C LYS A 1091 10.08 -63.38 -7.37
N GLU A 1092 9.42 -62.59 -8.20
CA GLU A 1092 8.64 -63.14 -9.32
C GLU A 1092 9.59 -63.76 -10.36
N GLY A 1093 9.24 -64.94 -10.87
CA GLY A 1093 10.11 -65.76 -11.73
C GLY A 1093 10.90 -66.86 -11.00
N THR A 1094 11.12 -66.75 -9.69
CA THR A 1094 11.74 -67.82 -8.89
C THR A 1094 10.82 -69.06 -8.85
N PRO A 1095 11.29 -70.31 -9.02
CA PRO A 1095 10.47 -71.51 -8.86
C PRO A 1095 9.76 -71.58 -7.50
N HIS A 1096 8.59 -72.24 -7.41
CA HIS A 1096 7.94 -72.47 -6.11
C HIS A 1096 8.88 -73.28 -5.22
N PRO A 1097 9.34 -72.76 -4.07
CA PRO A 1097 10.17 -73.54 -3.18
C PRO A 1097 9.32 -74.71 -2.65
N PRO A 1098 9.89 -75.94 -2.62
CA PRO A 1098 9.19 -77.11 -2.13
C PRO A 1098 8.75 -76.89 -0.68
N ALA A 1099 7.60 -77.47 -0.33
CA ALA A 1099 7.02 -77.29 0.98
C ALA A 1099 7.95 -77.91 2.06
N GLY A 1100 8.46 -77.06 2.94
CA GLY A 1100 9.48 -77.43 3.94
C GLY A 1100 8.92 -78.01 5.23
N LYS A 1101 9.79 -78.26 6.21
CA LYS A 1101 9.38 -78.60 7.59
C LYS A 1101 8.72 -77.38 8.25
N CYS A 1102 7.67 -77.63 9.03
CA CYS A 1102 7.00 -76.61 9.83
C CYS A 1102 7.99 -75.95 10.83
N PRO A 1103 8.13 -74.61 10.82
CA PRO A 1103 9.07 -73.89 11.68
C PRO A 1103 8.75 -73.97 13.19
N ASP A 1104 7.48 -74.10 13.59
CA ASP A 1104 7.09 -74.06 15.00
C ASP A 1104 7.37 -75.38 15.74
N PHE A 1105 8.10 -75.28 16.85
CA PHE A 1105 8.44 -76.41 17.72
C PHE A 1105 7.20 -77.10 18.30
N GLY A 1106 6.10 -76.36 18.52
CA GLY A 1106 4.83 -76.89 19.03
C GLY A 1106 4.04 -77.75 18.04
N CYS A 1107 4.38 -77.72 16.74
CA CYS A 1107 3.82 -78.64 15.73
C CYS A 1107 4.53 -79.99 15.71
N ARG A 1108 5.48 -80.23 16.63
CA ARG A 1108 6.20 -81.49 16.83
C ARG A 1108 5.68 -82.21 18.08
N THR A 1109 4.39 -82.47 18.19
CA THR A 1109 3.81 -83.18 19.33
C THR A 1109 3.83 -84.70 19.09
N GLY A 1110 5.03 -85.28 19.16
CA GLY A 1110 5.25 -86.72 19.20
C GLY A 1110 6.58 -87.04 19.88
N PRO A 1111 6.66 -88.09 20.74
CA PRO A 1111 7.86 -88.40 21.53
C PRO A 1111 9.03 -88.99 20.73
N SER A 1112 9.06 -88.87 19.40
CA SER A 1112 10.21 -89.23 18.58
C SER A 1112 10.61 -88.06 17.69
N LEU A 1113 11.91 -87.77 17.65
CA LEU A 1113 12.53 -86.75 16.78
C LEU A 1113 12.50 -87.14 15.28
N ALA A 1114 11.57 -88.00 14.85
CA ALA A 1114 11.55 -88.66 13.54
C ALA A 1114 10.17 -88.71 12.87
N ASP A 1115 9.19 -87.86 13.24
CA ASP A 1115 7.89 -87.83 12.56
C ASP A 1115 7.89 -86.96 11.27
N PRO A 1116 7.58 -87.52 10.08
CA PRO A 1116 7.55 -86.80 8.81
C PRO A 1116 6.27 -85.96 8.56
N LEU A 1117 5.32 -85.87 9.49
CA LEU A 1117 4.01 -85.22 9.23
C LEU A 1117 3.89 -83.73 9.59
N SER A 1118 4.91 -83.08 10.16
CA SER A 1118 4.93 -81.61 10.31
C SER A 1118 5.49 -80.93 9.04
N THR A 1119 5.00 -81.33 7.86
CA THR A 1119 5.35 -80.67 6.59
C THR A 1119 4.37 -79.55 6.32
N LEU A 1120 4.87 -78.48 5.72
CA LEU A 1120 4.01 -77.48 5.12
C LEU A 1120 3.35 -78.10 3.89
N SER A 1121 2.09 -77.80 3.63
CA SER A 1121 1.45 -77.97 2.33
C SER A 1121 1.38 -76.61 1.64
N ASP A 1122 1.82 -76.56 0.38
CA ASP A 1122 1.46 -75.43 -0.48
C ASP A 1122 -0.05 -75.48 -0.70
N THR A 1123 -0.74 -74.41 -0.30
CA THR A 1123 -2.20 -74.32 -0.50
C THR A 1123 -2.58 -73.88 -1.92
N GLY A 1124 -1.58 -73.66 -2.79
CA GLY A 1124 -1.77 -73.19 -4.17
C GLY A 1124 -2.17 -71.72 -4.28
N SER A 1125 -2.47 -71.04 -3.15
CA SER A 1125 -2.85 -69.64 -3.18
C SER A 1125 -1.61 -68.75 -3.22
N SER A 1126 -1.38 -68.11 -4.37
CA SER A 1126 -0.34 -67.09 -4.54
C SER A 1126 -0.96 -65.72 -4.82
N LYS A 1127 -0.35 -64.67 -4.29
CA LYS A 1127 -0.69 -63.28 -4.63
C LYS A 1127 0.51 -62.61 -5.27
N ARG A 1128 0.34 -62.12 -6.49
CA ARG A 1128 1.39 -61.44 -7.26
C ARG A 1128 1.29 -59.94 -7.08
N TYR A 1129 2.45 -59.29 -7.00
CA TYR A 1129 2.59 -57.84 -7.06
C TYR A 1129 3.47 -57.52 -8.25
N ALA A 1130 2.83 -57.31 -9.39
CA ALA A 1130 3.48 -57.00 -10.66
C ALA A 1130 4.28 -55.68 -10.62
N ASN A 1131 3.98 -54.81 -9.65
CA ASN A 1131 4.66 -53.52 -9.42
C ASN A 1131 5.55 -53.53 -8.16
N GLY A 1132 5.96 -54.71 -7.68
CA GLY A 1132 6.84 -54.85 -6.51
C GLY A 1132 6.13 -54.72 -5.14
N LEU A 1133 6.92 -54.60 -4.07
CA LEU A 1133 6.40 -54.52 -2.71
C LEU A 1133 5.56 -53.25 -2.49
N PRO A 1134 4.39 -53.34 -1.85
CA PRO A 1134 3.59 -52.14 -1.52
C PRO A 1134 4.18 -51.44 -0.30
N LEU A 1135 5.32 -50.78 -0.48
CA LEU A 1135 5.95 -49.99 0.56
C LEU A 1135 5.14 -48.69 0.76
N PRO A 1136 4.83 -48.31 2.01
CA PRO A 1136 4.15 -47.05 2.25
C PRO A 1136 5.05 -45.89 1.79
N ALA A 1137 4.46 -44.98 1.01
CA ALA A 1137 5.01 -43.64 0.78
C ALA A 1137 5.32 -42.99 2.14
N VAL A 1138 6.35 -42.17 2.18
CA VAL A 1138 6.98 -41.78 3.45
C VAL A 1138 6.44 -40.44 3.93
N GLY A 1139 5.32 -40.48 4.64
CA GLY A 1139 4.76 -39.35 5.39
C GLY A 1139 5.48 -39.06 6.71
N ILE A 1140 6.82 -39.23 6.78
CA ILE A 1140 7.60 -38.93 7.99
C ILE A 1140 8.36 -37.61 7.81
N ALA A 1141 8.65 -36.95 8.93
CA ALA A 1141 9.34 -35.67 9.01
C ALA A 1141 10.82 -35.75 8.55
N LEU A 1142 11.06 -35.82 7.24
CA LEU A 1142 12.40 -35.92 6.62
C LEU A 1142 12.91 -34.61 6.04
N GLY A 1143 12.28 -33.51 6.41
CA GLY A 1143 12.67 -32.19 5.95
C GLY A 1143 12.48 -31.97 4.45
N ALA A 1144 13.57 -31.71 3.74
CA ALA A 1144 13.60 -31.17 2.37
C ALA A 1144 13.24 -32.19 1.25
N THR A 1145 12.82 -33.41 1.58
CA THR A 1145 12.53 -34.46 0.59
C THR A 1145 11.12 -35.00 0.73
N TRP A 1146 10.42 -35.12 -0.40
CA TRP A 1146 9.10 -35.74 -0.47
C TRP A 1146 9.17 -37.02 -1.30
N LEU A 1147 8.66 -38.13 -0.75
CA LEU A 1147 8.88 -39.46 -1.30
C LEU A 1147 7.57 -40.14 -1.74
N PHE A 1148 7.55 -40.65 -2.97
CA PHE A 1148 6.37 -41.21 -3.61
C PHE A 1148 6.67 -42.55 -4.27
N THR A 1149 5.72 -43.48 -4.22
CA THR A 1149 5.81 -44.70 -5.02
C THR A 1149 5.38 -44.41 -6.46
N THR A 1150 5.89 -45.19 -7.42
CA THR A 1150 5.54 -45.00 -8.83
C THR A 1150 4.04 -45.18 -9.09
N GLY A 1151 3.47 -44.27 -9.90
CA GLY A 1151 2.09 -44.38 -10.39
C GLY A 1151 0.99 -44.00 -9.38
N VAL A 1152 1.31 -43.25 -8.32
CA VAL A 1152 0.31 -42.69 -7.37
C VAL A 1152 -0.36 -41.43 -7.91
N SER A 1153 -1.59 -41.16 -7.49
CA SER A 1153 -2.41 -40.05 -7.99
C SER A 1153 -1.99 -38.68 -7.42
N PRO A 1154 -2.26 -37.54 -8.09
CA PRO A 1154 -1.93 -36.19 -7.60
C PRO A 1154 -2.43 -35.89 -6.17
N GLU A 1155 -3.56 -36.45 -5.77
CA GLU A 1155 -4.12 -36.30 -4.42
C GLU A 1155 -3.23 -36.98 -3.37
N THR A 1156 -2.65 -38.12 -3.71
CA THR A 1156 -1.67 -38.81 -2.85
C THR A 1156 -0.42 -37.93 -2.70
N TRP A 1157 -0.02 -37.21 -3.75
CA TRP A 1157 1.06 -36.22 -3.69
C TRP A 1157 0.75 -35.08 -2.72
N ALA A 1158 -0.43 -34.49 -2.83
CA ALA A 1158 -0.88 -33.43 -1.94
C ALA A 1158 -0.99 -33.90 -0.48
N HIS A 1159 -1.47 -35.13 -0.23
CA HIS A 1159 -1.56 -35.76 1.09
C HIS A 1159 -0.20 -35.87 1.78
N GLU A 1160 0.78 -36.52 1.13
CA GLU A 1160 2.09 -36.74 1.75
C GLU A 1160 2.84 -35.43 1.92
N LEU A 1161 2.72 -34.49 0.98
CA LEU A 1161 3.23 -33.13 1.15
C LEU A 1161 2.62 -32.43 2.38
N GLY A 1162 1.35 -32.72 2.67
CA GLY A 1162 0.70 -32.31 3.90
C GLY A 1162 1.48 -32.74 5.14
N HIS A 1163 1.93 -34.00 5.21
CA HIS A 1163 2.76 -34.49 6.32
C HIS A 1163 4.07 -33.73 6.47
N HIS A 1164 4.73 -33.40 5.36
CA HIS A 1164 5.96 -32.60 5.38
C HIS A 1164 5.75 -31.15 5.86
N ARG A 1165 4.52 -30.64 5.70
CA ARG A 1165 4.05 -29.35 6.23
C ARG A 1165 3.38 -29.48 7.62
N HIS A 1166 3.58 -30.62 8.29
CA HIS A 1166 3.06 -30.97 9.64
C HIS A 1166 1.53 -31.08 9.72
N LEU A 1167 0.87 -31.46 8.63
CA LEU A 1167 -0.51 -31.90 8.70
C LEU A 1167 -0.52 -33.35 9.20
N GLU A 1168 -1.20 -33.58 10.32
CA GLU A 1168 -1.40 -34.93 10.86
C GLU A 1168 -2.63 -35.60 10.21
N HIS A 1169 -3.02 -36.79 10.67
CA HIS A 1169 -4.30 -37.40 10.28
C HIS A 1169 -5.44 -37.02 11.24
N ALA A 1170 -6.68 -37.13 10.76
CA ALA A 1170 -7.86 -37.19 11.62
C ALA A 1170 -7.81 -38.44 12.51
N SER A 1171 -8.43 -38.41 13.70
CA SER A 1171 -8.15 -39.34 14.81
C SER A 1171 -8.57 -40.80 14.59
N ASP A 1172 -9.12 -41.13 13.42
CA ASP A 1172 -9.56 -42.48 13.04
C ASP A 1172 -8.76 -43.09 11.87
N ALA A 1173 -7.57 -42.56 11.55
CA ALA A 1173 -6.69 -43.18 10.57
C ALA A 1173 -6.27 -44.61 10.98
N PRO A 1174 -6.43 -45.62 10.11
CA PRO A 1174 -6.01 -46.99 10.40
C PRO A 1174 -4.49 -47.08 10.33
N GLY A 1175 -3.78 -46.80 11.44
CA GLY A 1175 -2.32 -46.80 11.38
C GLY A 1175 -1.52 -46.82 12.68
N SER A 1176 -1.99 -46.25 13.80
CA SER A 1176 -1.08 -46.01 14.93
C SER A 1176 -1.68 -46.18 16.32
N GLN A 1177 -2.46 -47.23 16.58
CA GLN A 1177 -2.64 -47.77 17.94
C GLN A 1177 -2.77 -49.30 17.91
N TYR A 1178 -1.63 -49.98 17.81
CA TYR A 1178 -1.53 -51.41 18.17
C TYR A 1178 -0.43 -51.67 19.21
N HIS A 1179 0.07 -50.64 19.88
CA HIS A 1179 0.99 -50.80 21.00
C HIS A 1179 0.35 -50.36 22.31
N LEU A 1180 0.25 -51.35 23.19
CA LEU A 1180 -0.14 -51.30 24.59
C LEU A 1180 0.58 -50.17 25.34
N GLY A 1181 -0.15 -49.36 26.11
CA GLY A 1181 0.37 -48.80 27.37
C GLY A 1181 0.49 -47.28 27.55
N SER A 1182 0.49 -46.41 26.52
CA SER A 1182 0.64 -44.96 26.74
C SER A 1182 -0.70 -44.22 26.74
N ARG A 1183 -1.19 -43.90 27.94
CA ARG A 1183 -2.24 -42.89 28.15
C ARG A 1183 -1.66 -41.49 27.87
N ARG A 1184 -1.77 -40.98 26.63
CA ARG A 1184 -2.13 -39.58 26.29
C ARG A 1184 -2.53 -39.53 24.81
N PRO A 1185 -3.84 -39.49 24.49
CA PRO A 1185 -4.28 -39.25 23.12
C PRO A 1185 -4.12 -37.76 22.80
N ASN A 1186 -3.50 -37.41 21.66
CA ASN A 1186 -3.41 -36.03 21.21
C ASN A 1186 -4.71 -35.67 20.47
N THR A 1187 -5.76 -35.45 21.25
CA THR A 1187 -7.18 -35.34 20.84
C THR A 1187 -7.56 -33.99 20.23
N GLU A 1188 -6.59 -33.20 19.76
CA GLU A 1188 -6.78 -31.76 19.52
C GLU A 1188 -6.30 -31.27 18.15
N LEU A 1189 -5.67 -32.13 17.34
CA LEU A 1189 -4.92 -31.70 16.15
C LEU A 1189 -5.72 -31.71 14.85
N HIS A 1190 -6.77 -32.53 14.77
CA HIS A 1190 -7.75 -32.61 13.67
C HIS A 1190 -9.18 -32.70 14.22
N ASP A 1191 -9.39 -33.62 15.17
CA ASP A 1191 -10.68 -33.91 15.80
C ASP A 1191 -10.90 -33.12 17.10
N SER A 1192 -12.16 -32.77 17.37
CA SER A 1192 -12.66 -32.59 18.73
C SER A 1192 -13.15 -33.95 19.19
N GLU A 1193 -12.71 -34.36 20.37
CA GLU A 1193 -13.21 -35.52 21.13
C GLU A 1193 -12.64 -36.90 20.73
N SER A 1194 -11.87 -37.44 21.68
CA SER A 1194 -11.40 -38.83 21.79
C SER A 1194 -12.45 -39.88 21.43
N ASN A 1195 -12.06 -40.94 20.70
CA ASN A 1195 -12.71 -42.25 20.85
C ASN A 1195 -11.70 -43.41 20.77
N SER A 1196 -11.73 -44.25 21.81
CA SER A 1196 -11.07 -45.55 21.81
C SER A 1196 -11.95 -46.56 21.05
N ILE A 1197 -11.37 -47.18 20.01
CA ILE A 1197 -11.85 -48.34 19.23
C ILE A 1197 -12.87 -48.03 18.12
N PRO A 1198 -12.48 -48.12 16.82
CA PRO A 1198 -13.44 -48.11 15.72
C PRO A 1198 -13.98 -49.53 15.47
N ASN A 1199 -15.25 -49.76 15.82
CA ASN A 1199 -16.01 -50.85 15.20
C ASN A 1199 -16.79 -50.28 14.00
N TRP A 1200 -16.20 -50.37 12.80
CA TRP A 1200 -16.81 -49.91 11.55
C TRP A 1200 -18.22 -50.48 11.32
N ALA A 1201 -18.55 -51.65 11.88
CA ALA A 1201 -19.88 -52.26 11.78
C ALA A 1201 -20.92 -51.64 12.72
N THR A 1202 -20.53 -50.92 13.77
CA THR A 1202 -21.43 -50.20 14.69
C THR A 1202 -21.55 -48.71 14.34
N VAL A 1203 -20.58 -48.18 13.60
CA VAL A 1203 -20.53 -46.80 13.08
C VAL A 1203 -21.39 -46.63 11.81
N GLY A 1204 -22.05 -47.69 11.36
CA GLY A 1204 -23.14 -47.61 10.38
C GLY A 1204 -24.39 -46.96 11.01
N GLY A 1205 -24.35 -45.65 11.17
CA GLY A 1205 -25.46 -44.87 11.70
C GLY A 1205 -25.20 -43.37 11.52
N VAL A 1206 -26.29 -42.62 11.31
CA VAL A 1206 -26.34 -41.18 10.97
C VAL A 1206 -25.42 -40.34 11.88
N ALA A 1207 -25.20 -40.70 13.14
CA ALA A 1207 -24.30 -39.97 14.05
C ALA A 1207 -22.81 -39.93 13.64
N ALA A 1208 -22.33 -40.83 12.78
CA ALA A 1208 -20.93 -40.91 12.36
C ALA A 1208 -20.56 -39.90 11.26
N THR A 1209 -21.54 -39.42 10.49
CA THR A 1209 -21.33 -38.46 9.39
C THR A 1209 -21.23 -37.00 9.86
N HIS A 1210 -21.44 -36.73 11.15
CA HIS A 1210 -21.58 -35.38 11.73
C HIS A 1210 -20.25 -34.65 12.03
N ARG A 1211 -19.07 -35.23 11.71
CA ARG A 1211 -17.74 -34.68 12.10
C ARG A 1211 -17.02 -33.95 10.95
N TRP A 1212 -16.50 -32.75 11.22
CA TRP A 1212 -16.06 -31.73 10.25
C TRP A 1212 -14.81 -32.06 9.42
N ASP A 1213 -14.04 -33.07 9.83
CA ASP A 1213 -12.67 -33.36 9.42
C ASP A 1213 -12.48 -34.76 8.81
N LYS A 1214 -13.48 -35.64 8.92
CA LYS A 1214 -13.41 -37.01 8.36
C LYS A 1214 -13.41 -37.09 6.83
N GLN A 1215 -13.87 -36.04 6.13
CA GLN A 1215 -13.76 -35.89 4.67
C GLN A 1215 -12.60 -34.95 4.28
N CYS A 1216 -11.48 -35.04 4.99
CA CYS A 1216 -10.24 -34.37 4.60
C CYS A 1216 -9.37 -35.31 3.77
N ILE A 1217 -8.59 -34.81 2.82
CA ILE A 1217 -7.54 -35.58 2.14
C ILE A 1217 -6.59 -36.25 3.15
N MET A 1218 -6.44 -35.69 4.36
CA MET A 1218 -5.66 -36.26 5.48
C MET A 1218 -6.39 -37.38 6.27
N SER A 1219 -7.49 -37.94 5.79
CA SER A 1219 -8.29 -38.96 6.52
C SER A 1219 -8.11 -40.42 6.05
N TYR A 1220 -7.24 -40.68 5.05
CA TYR A 1220 -7.08 -41.98 4.37
C TYR A 1220 -8.36 -42.54 3.71
N GLU A 1221 -9.44 -41.77 3.62
CA GLU A 1221 -10.66 -42.18 2.91
C GLU A 1221 -10.48 -41.96 1.39
N TYR A 1222 -10.48 -43.05 0.61
CA TYR A 1222 -10.13 -43.10 -0.82
C TYR A 1222 -11.09 -42.35 -1.78
N ASN A 1223 -12.15 -41.71 -1.26
CA ASN A 1223 -13.15 -41.00 -2.05
C ASN A 1223 -13.08 -39.47 -1.90
N THR A 1224 -12.04 -38.93 -1.27
CA THR A 1224 -11.97 -37.52 -0.84
C THR A 1224 -10.82 -36.78 -1.51
N LEU A 1225 -11.09 -35.63 -2.13
CA LEU A 1225 -10.12 -34.94 -3.01
C LEU A 1225 -9.52 -33.62 -2.45
N TYR A 1226 -9.82 -33.15 -1.23
CA TYR A 1226 -9.32 -31.83 -0.75
C TYR A 1226 -9.05 -31.71 0.76
N PHE A 1227 -8.24 -30.71 1.16
CA PHE A 1227 -8.01 -30.36 2.57
C PHE A 1227 -9.25 -29.76 3.25
N CYS A 1228 -9.49 -30.13 4.51
CA CYS A 1228 -10.52 -29.52 5.35
C CYS A 1228 -10.16 -28.07 5.73
N GLY A 1229 -11.15 -27.31 6.23
CA GLY A 1229 -10.96 -25.89 6.60
C GLY A 1229 -9.85 -25.65 7.63
N LYS A 1230 -9.63 -26.57 8.58
CA LYS A 1230 -8.51 -26.50 9.52
C LYS A 1230 -7.16 -26.64 8.84
N CYS A 1231 -7.02 -27.63 7.95
CA CYS A 1231 -5.79 -27.82 7.19
C CYS A 1231 -5.48 -26.60 6.31
N GLN A 1232 -6.50 -26.01 5.69
CA GLN A 1232 -6.34 -24.77 4.92
C GLN A 1232 -5.89 -23.59 5.80
N LEU A 1233 -6.50 -23.36 6.96
CA LEU A 1233 -6.08 -22.29 7.89
C LEU A 1233 -4.68 -22.53 8.49
N ARG A 1234 -4.32 -23.79 8.78
CA ARG A 1234 -2.98 -24.15 9.25
C ARG A 1234 -1.92 -23.93 8.15
N ASN A 1235 -2.23 -24.24 6.89
CA ASN A 1235 -1.36 -23.91 5.76
C ASN A 1235 -1.21 -22.40 5.55
N ARG A 1236 -2.23 -21.60 5.87
CA ARG A 1236 -2.14 -20.13 5.90
C ARG A 1236 -1.26 -19.59 7.04
N GLY A 1237 -1.08 -20.37 8.11
CA GLY A 1237 -0.24 -20.02 9.27
C GLY A 1237 -1.01 -19.75 10.58
N TRP A 1238 -2.31 -20.01 10.63
CA TRP A 1238 -3.13 -19.76 11.83
C TRP A 1238 -2.86 -20.78 12.94
N LYS A 1239 -2.97 -20.31 14.20
CA LYS A 1239 -3.14 -21.18 15.38
C LYS A 1239 -4.58 -21.73 15.37
N VAL A 1240 -4.76 -22.98 14.97
CA VAL A 1240 -6.08 -23.55 14.68
C VAL A 1240 -6.71 -24.27 15.86
N GLN A 1241 -5.93 -24.70 16.86
CA GLN A 1241 -6.49 -25.33 18.07
C GLN A 1241 -7.19 -24.29 18.95
N ALA A 1242 -6.62 -23.09 19.03
CA ALA A 1242 -7.20 -21.96 19.74
C ALA A 1242 -8.53 -21.44 19.13
N LEU A 1243 -8.94 -21.92 17.95
CA LEU A 1243 -10.18 -21.50 17.28
C LEU A 1243 -11.44 -22.18 17.83
N GLY A 1244 -11.36 -23.41 18.35
CA GLY A 1244 -12.52 -24.24 18.73
C GLY A 1244 -13.24 -24.90 17.54
N TYR A 1245 -14.51 -25.29 17.71
CA TYR A 1245 -15.32 -25.96 16.68
C TYR A 1245 -16.68 -25.28 16.46
N PRO A 1246 -17.21 -25.30 15.23
CA PRO A 1246 -18.61 -24.93 14.97
C PRO A 1246 -19.59 -25.82 15.74
N GLY A 1247 -20.64 -25.22 16.31
CA GLY A 1247 -21.67 -25.91 17.08
C GLY A 1247 -22.53 -26.89 16.25
N PRO A 1248 -23.36 -27.72 16.92
CA PRO A 1248 -24.15 -28.78 16.29
C PRO A 1248 -25.13 -28.26 15.22
N ASP A 1249 -25.60 -27.02 15.33
CA ASP A 1249 -26.52 -26.38 14.39
C ASP A 1249 -25.93 -26.16 12.98
N ILE A 1250 -24.62 -26.34 12.84
CA ILE A 1250 -23.88 -26.20 11.59
C ILE A 1250 -23.39 -27.58 11.10
N GLN A 1251 -23.47 -28.61 11.95
CA GLN A 1251 -23.25 -30.00 11.56
C GLN A 1251 -24.40 -30.41 10.62
N GLU A 1252 -24.10 -31.19 9.59
CA GLU A 1252 -25.16 -31.72 8.72
C GLU A 1252 -26.14 -32.55 9.56
N PRO A 1253 -27.45 -32.47 9.28
CA PRO A 1253 -28.46 -33.28 9.96
C PRO A 1253 -28.28 -34.78 9.74
#